data_AF-A0A1V8M1N0-F1
#
_entry.id   AF-A0A1V8M1N0-F1
#
_cell.length_a   1.000
_cell.length_b   1.000
_cell.length_c   1.000
_cell.angle_alpha   90.00
_cell.angle_beta   90.00
_cell.angle_gamma   90.00
#
_symmetry.space_group_name_H-M   'P 1'
#
loop_
_entity.id
_entity.type
_entity.pdbx_description
1 polymer ?
#
loop_
_entity_poly.entity_id
_entity_poly.type
_entity_poly.pdbx_seq_one_letter_code
_entity_poly.pdbx_strand_id
1 'polypeptide(L)'
;MPYRRFRNLFIYLVLSFFLGSNVYAHDKALKHISGYVLSGNTPIANADVSLYLAGVSMGVLLSKATTDEHGYYEIHYKSHSKLQKLLRHKNKHKSGRVLYLIAEGQKRGVAHNPVKLAAVLDTSNIPEKVYITPLSTVATAYAMAQYTDGKSISGKNPGLKNAAGTAQKLADLSNGEVTELLKSEPNGKFTFTLQIFNSLANMLDACVQHTKNCAALFSAAKPPLAPEPENTFAAMTIIAKSPGSQVVERFIVSLLSTQYQPALRPDLKPDVPKVNGVKPNAWVLAVRYKADGQLSGPGNIAFDAKGNAWINNNFQFSDKQTPEPPLCGSTKVYKLTPTGSNAPGSPYGTTDGSGLNSGGLYGAGFGIAVGPENNAWISSFGFKTPNCTEDPELLAVSVSKFSSDGTRLSLPDGDPQNNVPGGYGYDGSGNLLQPQGIISDLAGNIWVANCSSRPIPGTSRMLSSITRFPQGDPDRVENYPFPAEEFGKPFDVAIDHQRHVWVTGNGTSNVLELDHNGIKVGEYISGDNIKRPMGIAADSEGNLWFSDAGLPNPPCPAILSEDHVIGSDGSKNSAAAVTLIRHLGETREVTTFGKTADMPRDGLRWPWGIAVDGNDNVWVANFAGKRIMHLCGVKEQNCPPGVHTGEPFSLDTGYISDALKRVTGIQIDTSGNVWAVNNYEEIGLLPPGQENPGGHEIVVFIGLAAPVKTPLLGPVQQP
;
A
#
# COMPACT_ATOMS: atom_id res chain seq x y z
N MET A 1 26.50 -42.90 62.23
CA MET A 1 26.05 -43.54 63.48
C MET A 1 24.70 -42.93 63.87
N PRO A 2 23.77 -43.67 64.52
CA PRO A 2 22.37 -43.24 64.70
C PRO A 2 22.00 -42.85 66.16
N TYR A 3 20.74 -42.44 66.34
CA TYR A 3 19.92 -42.30 67.57
C TYR A 3 19.60 -40.89 68.18
N ARG A 4 18.37 -40.46 67.87
CA ARG A 4 17.33 -39.78 68.70
C ARG A 4 17.63 -39.55 70.21
N ARG A 5 17.26 -38.35 70.73
CA ARG A 5 16.00 -38.06 71.50
C ARG A 5 15.91 -36.56 71.91
N PHE A 6 14.80 -35.85 71.64
CA PHE A 6 13.75 -35.37 72.59
C PHE A 6 14.22 -34.42 73.73
N ARG A 7 13.50 -33.38 74.20
CA ARG A 7 12.27 -32.63 73.82
C ARG A 7 12.00 -31.56 74.91
N ASN A 8 11.44 -30.38 74.57
CA ASN A 8 10.57 -29.50 75.39
C ASN A 8 10.35 -28.15 74.65
N LEU A 9 9.23 -27.40 74.63
CA LEU A 9 7.75 -27.57 74.73
C LEU A 9 7.18 -26.29 75.38
N PHE A 10 6.38 -25.48 74.65
CA PHE A 10 5.33 -24.51 75.09
C PHE A 10 4.80 -23.78 73.82
N ILE A 11 3.73 -24.21 73.11
CA ILE A 11 2.26 -24.05 73.32
C ILE A 11 1.87 -22.55 73.46
N TYR A 12 0.96 -21.90 72.71
CA TYR A 12 -0.40 -22.20 72.15
C TYR A 12 -0.58 -21.65 70.70
N LEU A 13 -1.28 -22.31 69.75
CA LEU A 13 -2.76 -22.37 69.52
C LEU A 13 -3.34 -20.99 69.09
N VAL A 14 -4.24 -20.80 68.12
CA VAL A 14 -5.09 -21.63 67.22
C VAL A 14 -5.14 -20.89 65.85
N LEU A 15 -5.65 -21.36 64.70
CA LEU A 15 -6.35 -22.56 64.22
C LEU A 15 -6.03 -22.71 62.71
N SER A 16 -5.91 -23.93 62.16
CA SER A 16 -5.88 -24.17 60.71
C SER A 16 -6.40 -25.57 60.38
N PHE A 17 -7.70 -25.70 60.10
CA PHE A 17 -8.28 -26.96 59.62
C PHE A 17 -9.54 -26.70 58.78
N PHE A 18 -9.38 -26.75 57.45
CA PHE A 18 -10.25 -27.52 56.57
C PHE A 18 -9.52 -27.76 55.25
N LEU A 19 -9.11 -29.01 55.02
CA LEU A 19 -8.67 -29.50 53.72
C LEU A 19 -9.91 -29.65 52.82
N GLY A 20 -10.32 -28.54 52.20
CA GLY A 20 -11.31 -28.50 51.13
C GLY A 20 -10.59 -28.42 49.78
N SER A 21 -10.87 -29.36 48.89
CA SER A 21 -10.22 -29.47 47.58
C SER A 21 -10.60 -28.34 46.63
N ASN A 22 -9.88 -27.21 46.68
CA ASN A 22 -9.85 -26.23 45.59
C ASN A 22 -9.00 -26.75 44.42
N VAL A 23 -9.53 -27.78 43.75
CA VAL A 23 -9.25 -27.96 42.32
C VAL A 23 -9.75 -26.68 41.66
N TYR A 24 -8.85 -25.84 41.17
CA TYR A 24 -9.21 -24.67 40.36
C TYR A 24 -9.90 -25.15 39.08
N ALA A 25 -11.23 -25.27 39.16
CA ALA A 25 -12.08 -25.26 38.00
C ALA A 25 -11.91 -23.87 37.36
N HIS A 26 -11.02 -23.79 36.36
CA HIS A 26 -11.08 -22.73 35.37
C HIS A 26 -12.36 -22.94 34.58
N ASP A 27 -13.47 -22.47 35.15
CA ASP A 27 -14.75 -22.45 34.48
C ASP A 27 -14.61 -21.52 33.26
N LYS A 28 -14.78 -22.11 32.08
CA LYS A 28 -14.49 -21.42 30.83
C LYS A 28 -15.69 -20.57 30.47
N ALA A 29 -15.73 -19.38 31.08
CA ALA A 29 -16.73 -18.35 30.81
C ALA A 29 -17.05 -18.31 29.31
N LEU A 30 -18.34 -18.54 29.00
CA LEU A 30 -18.86 -18.38 27.66
C LEU A 30 -18.63 -16.93 27.23
N LYS A 31 -18.00 -16.73 26.09
CA LYS A 31 -18.03 -15.42 25.43
C LYS A 31 -19.38 -15.28 24.74
N HIS A 32 -19.88 -14.06 24.64
CA HIS A 32 -21.01 -13.71 23.78
C HIS A 32 -20.57 -12.64 22.79
N ILE A 33 -21.27 -12.57 21.65
CA ILE A 33 -21.33 -11.44 20.74
C ILE A 33 -22.82 -11.29 20.39
N SER A 34 -23.35 -10.08 20.51
CA SER A 34 -24.72 -9.74 20.10
C SER A 34 -24.72 -8.55 19.15
N GLY A 35 -25.88 -8.22 18.59
CA GLY A 35 -26.03 -7.10 17.67
C GLY A 35 -27.30 -7.19 16.85
N TYR A 36 -27.32 -6.52 15.70
CA TYR A 36 -28.49 -6.47 14.81
C TYR A 36 -28.11 -6.78 13.37
N VAL A 37 -29.05 -7.35 12.61
CA VAL A 37 -28.97 -7.48 11.15
C VAL A 37 -29.99 -6.55 10.52
N LEU A 38 -29.53 -5.51 9.82
CA LEU A 38 -30.37 -4.42 9.29
C LEU A 38 -30.06 -4.12 7.82
N SER A 39 -31.06 -3.64 7.08
CA SER A 39 -30.89 -3.00 5.77
C SER A 39 -31.48 -1.59 5.84
N GLY A 40 -30.64 -0.57 5.82
CA GLY A 40 -31.02 0.75 6.33
C GLY A 40 -31.55 0.64 7.76
N ASN A 41 -32.74 1.18 7.99
CA ASN A 41 -33.46 1.07 9.26
C ASN A 41 -34.40 -0.15 9.34
N THR A 42 -34.41 -1.03 8.33
CA THR A 42 -35.30 -2.21 8.26
C THR A 42 -34.63 -3.43 8.90
N PRO A 43 -35.21 -4.05 9.94
CA PRO A 43 -34.68 -5.29 10.50
C PRO A 43 -34.83 -6.50 9.58
N ILE A 44 -33.83 -7.37 9.56
CA ILE A 44 -33.90 -8.66 8.88
C ILE A 44 -34.21 -9.75 9.93
N ALA A 45 -35.48 -10.04 10.12
CA ALA A 45 -35.96 -11.06 11.06
C ALA A 45 -35.76 -12.50 10.54
N ASN A 46 -35.61 -13.46 11.46
CA ASN A 46 -35.38 -14.88 11.16
C ASN A 46 -34.14 -15.16 10.28
N ALA A 47 -33.14 -14.29 10.30
CA ALA A 47 -31.86 -14.50 9.63
C ALA A 47 -30.94 -15.40 10.47
N ASP A 48 -30.29 -16.37 9.84
CA ASP A 48 -29.29 -17.22 10.48
C ASP A 48 -27.95 -16.49 10.55
N VAL A 49 -27.54 -16.12 11.77
CA VAL A 49 -26.28 -15.43 12.04
C VAL A 49 -25.24 -16.46 12.50
N SER A 50 -24.18 -16.62 11.71
CA SER A 50 -23.12 -17.59 11.93
C SER A 50 -21.82 -16.88 12.29
N LEU A 51 -21.25 -17.18 13.47
CA LEU A 51 -19.96 -16.65 13.92
C LEU A 51 -18.83 -17.62 13.55
N TYR A 52 -17.82 -17.11 12.86
CA TYR A 52 -16.64 -17.84 12.43
C TYR A 52 -15.35 -17.23 13.02
N LEU A 53 -14.32 -18.07 13.13
CA LEU A 53 -12.94 -17.65 13.22
C LEU A 53 -12.27 -17.87 11.86
N ALA A 54 -11.64 -16.84 11.30
CA ALA A 54 -10.84 -16.99 10.09
C ALA A 54 -9.62 -17.89 10.36
N GLY A 55 -9.45 -18.93 9.55
CA GLY A 55 -8.27 -19.80 9.57
C GLY A 55 -7.26 -19.43 8.49
N VAL A 56 -6.27 -20.29 8.27
CA VAL A 56 -5.25 -20.07 7.22
C VAL A 56 -5.77 -20.41 5.82
N SER A 57 -6.55 -21.49 5.71
CA SER A 57 -7.11 -21.99 4.43
C SER A 57 -8.64 -21.96 4.35
N MET A 58 -9.33 -21.94 5.49
CA MET A 58 -10.78 -21.80 5.59
C MET A 58 -11.19 -21.28 6.98
N GLY A 59 -12.35 -20.65 7.08
CA GLY A 59 -12.95 -20.27 8.36
C GLY A 59 -13.53 -21.46 9.12
N VAL A 60 -13.52 -21.36 10.45
CA VAL A 60 -14.06 -22.37 11.36
C VAL A 60 -15.29 -21.80 12.06
N LEU A 61 -16.46 -22.44 11.85
CA LEU A 61 -17.70 -22.09 12.53
C LEU A 61 -17.52 -22.28 14.05
N LEU A 62 -17.84 -21.26 14.84
CA LEU A 62 -17.77 -21.28 16.30
C LEU A 62 -19.13 -21.53 16.94
N SER A 63 -20.18 -20.87 16.43
CA SER A 63 -21.56 -20.92 16.95
C SER A 63 -22.52 -20.22 15.97
N LYS A 64 -23.83 -20.35 16.19
CA LYS A 64 -24.89 -19.69 15.42
C LYS A 64 -25.99 -19.15 16.34
N ALA A 65 -26.75 -18.19 15.84
CA ALA A 65 -28.04 -17.75 16.37
C ALA A 65 -28.99 -17.41 15.21
N THR A 66 -30.25 -17.14 15.51
CA THR A 66 -31.25 -16.64 14.54
C THR A 66 -31.78 -15.30 15.04
N THR A 67 -32.02 -14.34 14.16
CA THR A 67 -32.53 -13.02 14.57
C THR A 67 -34.00 -13.04 14.98
N ASP A 68 -34.35 -12.20 15.95
CA ASP A 68 -35.74 -11.92 16.34
C ASP A 68 -36.45 -10.99 15.33
N GLU A 69 -37.68 -10.57 15.64
CA GLU A 69 -38.47 -9.65 14.81
C GLU A 69 -37.85 -8.24 14.67
N HIS A 70 -36.98 -7.85 15.60
CA HIS A 70 -36.22 -6.59 15.59
C HIS A 70 -34.83 -6.76 14.96
N GLY A 71 -34.53 -7.92 14.37
CA GLY A 71 -33.25 -8.22 13.76
C GLY A 71 -32.13 -8.45 14.78
N TYR A 72 -32.43 -8.51 16.08
CA TYR A 72 -31.46 -8.74 17.16
C TYR A 72 -31.00 -10.19 17.19
N TYR A 73 -29.71 -10.42 17.42
CA TYR A 73 -29.14 -11.75 17.66
C TYR A 73 -28.19 -11.73 18.86
N GLU A 74 -28.02 -12.90 19.49
CA GLU A 74 -27.02 -13.13 20.52
C GLU A 74 -26.39 -14.52 20.35
N ILE A 75 -25.07 -14.57 20.23
CA ILE A 75 -24.29 -15.78 19.98
C ILE A 75 -23.37 -16.04 21.17
N HIS A 76 -23.68 -17.05 21.97
CA HIS A 76 -22.75 -17.60 22.95
C HIS A 76 -21.77 -18.57 22.27
N TYR A 77 -20.48 -18.46 22.59
CA TYR A 77 -19.43 -19.32 22.04
C TYR A 77 -18.31 -19.58 23.05
N LYS A 78 -17.70 -20.78 22.95
CA LYS A 78 -16.55 -21.15 23.78
C LYS A 78 -15.25 -20.78 23.08
N SER A 79 -14.41 -19.98 23.74
CA SER A 79 -13.01 -19.73 23.34
C SER A 79 -12.24 -21.07 23.32
N HIS A 80 -12.16 -21.68 22.15
CA HIS A 80 -11.84 -23.11 22.03
C HIS A 80 -10.38 -23.43 22.42
N SER A 81 -10.20 -24.06 23.58
CA SER A 81 -8.89 -24.63 23.97
C SER A 81 -8.47 -25.81 23.09
N LYS A 82 -9.40 -26.48 22.41
CA LYS A 82 -9.10 -27.52 21.39
C LYS A 82 -8.44 -26.90 20.15
N LEU A 83 -8.88 -25.70 19.76
CA LEU A 83 -8.32 -24.96 18.63
C LEU A 83 -6.91 -24.42 18.95
N GLN A 84 -6.65 -24.08 20.23
CA GLN A 84 -5.28 -23.81 20.72
C GLN A 84 -4.35 -25.04 20.67
N LYS A 85 -4.88 -26.27 20.60
CA LYS A 85 -4.08 -27.50 20.36
C LYS A 85 -3.84 -27.75 18.87
N LEU A 86 -4.84 -27.52 18.02
CA LEU A 86 -4.70 -27.66 16.56
C LEU A 86 -3.71 -26.65 15.95
N LEU A 87 -3.73 -25.39 16.41
CA LEU A 87 -2.81 -24.36 15.96
C LEU A 87 -1.42 -24.40 16.64
N ARG A 88 -1.19 -25.34 17.57
CA ARG A 88 0.00 -25.33 18.43
C ARG A 88 1.27 -25.89 17.77
N HIS A 89 1.16 -26.48 16.58
CA HIS A 89 2.26 -27.28 16.02
C HIS A 89 3.34 -26.50 15.27
N LYS A 90 3.18 -25.20 14.94
CA LYS A 90 4.27 -24.45 14.29
C LYS A 90 4.41 -22.93 14.53
N ASN A 91 3.55 -22.24 15.30
CA ASN A 91 3.85 -20.82 15.66
C ASN A 91 3.25 -20.35 17.00
N LYS A 92 4.02 -19.51 17.73
CA LYS A 92 3.80 -19.19 19.16
C LYS A 92 3.02 -17.89 19.42
N HIS A 93 2.45 -17.23 18.40
CA HIS A 93 1.80 -15.93 18.55
C HIS A 93 0.29 -16.05 18.86
N LYS A 94 -0.11 -15.53 20.03
CA LYS A 94 -1.53 -15.39 20.43
C LYS A 94 -2.21 -14.15 19.84
N SER A 95 -1.46 -13.25 19.20
CA SER A 95 -1.92 -11.99 18.62
C SER A 95 -2.36 -12.15 17.16
N GLY A 96 -3.53 -11.60 16.80
CA GLY A 96 -4.02 -11.55 15.41
C GLY A 96 -5.07 -12.61 15.04
N ARG A 97 -6.09 -12.81 15.88
CA ARG A 97 -7.29 -13.55 15.44
C ARG A 97 -8.26 -12.59 14.77
N VAL A 98 -8.86 -13.04 13.68
CA VAL A 98 -9.97 -12.35 13.00
C VAL A 98 -11.22 -13.20 13.17
N LEU A 99 -12.27 -12.61 13.72
CA LEU A 99 -13.60 -13.20 13.72
C LEU A 99 -14.40 -12.59 12.56
N TYR A 100 -15.37 -13.32 12.04
CA TYR A 100 -16.34 -12.76 11.11
C TYR A 100 -17.73 -13.36 11.33
N LEU A 101 -18.74 -12.56 11.05
CA LEU A 101 -20.14 -12.92 11.12
C LEU A 101 -20.70 -12.93 9.70
N ILE A 102 -21.51 -13.95 9.42
CA ILE A 102 -22.29 -14.06 8.20
C ILE A 102 -23.76 -14.16 8.61
N ALA A 103 -24.59 -13.25 8.11
CA ALA A 103 -26.04 -13.29 8.27
C ALA A 103 -26.68 -13.73 6.95
N GLU A 104 -27.36 -14.88 6.96
CA GLU A 104 -28.14 -15.40 5.85
C GLU A 104 -29.62 -15.16 6.17
N GLY A 105 -30.31 -14.32 5.39
CA GLY A 105 -31.74 -14.12 5.61
C GLY A 105 -32.51 -15.45 5.41
N GLN A 106 -33.69 -15.61 6.01
CA GLN A 106 -34.62 -16.67 5.59
C GLN A 106 -35.97 -16.11 5.16
N LYS A 107 -36.47 -16.59 4.02
CA LYS A 107 -37.90 -16.80 3.83
C LYS A 107 -38.16 -18.28 4.02
N ARG A 108 -38.98 -18.65 5.02
CA ARG A 108 -39.40 -20.04 5.25
C ARG A 108 -39.91 -20.65 3.94
N GLY A 109 -39.35 -21.79 3.55
CA GLY A 109 -39.78 -22.55 2.36
C GLY A 109 -39.05 -22.25 1.04
N VAL A 110 -38.03 -21.39 1.02
CA VAL A 110 -37.18 -21.19 -0.17
C VAL A 110 -35.87 -21.97 -0.02
N ALA A 111 -35.51 -22.78 -1.02
CA ALA A 111 -34.36 -23.70 -0.95
C ALA A 111 -32.98 -23.03 -0.91
N HIS A 112 -32.88 -21.76 -1.34
CA HIS A 112 -31.64 -20.97 -1.30
C HIS A 112 -31.99 -19.48 -1.14
N ASN A 113 -31.35 -18.76 -0.22
CA ASN A 113 -31.53 -17.31 -0.08
C ASN A 113 -30.35 -16.55 -0.71
N PRO A 114 -30.59 -15.65 -1.68
CA PRO A 114 -29.53 -14.81 -2.27
C PRO A 114 -28.94 -13.77 -1.31
N VAL A 115 -29.60 -13.47 -0.19
CA VAL A 115 -29.17 -12.45 0.79
C VAL A 115 -28.21 -13.05 1.81
N LYS A 116 -26.94 -12.68 1.67
CA LYS A 116 -25.83 -12.91 2.60
C LYS A 116 -25.13 -11.59 2.94
N LEU A 117 -25.24 -11.14 4.18
CA LEU A 117 -24.52 -9.97 4.70
C LEU A 117 -23.36 -10.41 5.60
N ALA A 118 -22.33 -9.57 5.72
CA ALA A 118 -21.10 -9.90 6.43
C ALA A 118 -20.59 -8.74 7.30
N ALA A 119 -19.91 -9.09 8.39
CA ALA A 119 -19.13 -8.17 9.21
C ALA A 119 -17.85 -8.86 9.71
N VAL A 120 -16.70 -8.21 9.57
CA VAL A 120 -15.39 -8.76 10.00
C VAL A 120 -14.79 -7.94 11.14
N LEU A 121 -14.16 -8.65 12.09
CA LEU A 121 -13.78 -8.13 13.40
C LEU A 121 -12.29 -8.42 13.69
N ASP A 122 -11.48 -7.38 13.92
CA ASP A 122 -10.24 -7.55 14.66
C ASP A 122 -10.58 -7.86 16.13
N THR A 123 -10.11 -9.00 16.63
CA THR A 123 -10.32 -9.39 18.04
C THR A 123 -9.62 -8.49 19.05
N SER A 124 -8.82 -7.51 18.62
CA SER A 124 -8.31 -6.45 19.49
C SER A 124 -9.38 -5.42 19.89
N ASN A 125 -10.42 -5.22 19.08
CA ASN A 125 -11.50 -4.26 19.33
C ASN A 125 -12.84 -4.81 18.80
N ILE A 126 -13.58 -5.51 19.66
CA ILE A 126 -14.93 -6.02 19.39
C ILE A 126 -15.93 -5.10 20.11
N PRO A 127 -16.83 -4.40 19.39
CA PRO A 127 -17.90 -3.61 20.00
C PRO A 127 -18.85 -4.45 20.86
N GLU A 128 -19.55 -3.81 21.79
CA GLU A 128 -20.59 -4.45 22.62
C GLU A 128 -21.71 -5.06 21.75
N LYS A 129 -22.15 -4.31 20.73
CA LYS A 129 -23.10 -4.75 19.71
C LYS A 129 -22.48 -4.66 18.33
N VAL A 130 -22.63 -5.70 17.51
CA VAL A 130 -22.09 -5.76 16.15
C VAL A 130 -23.20 -5.73 15.12
N TYR A 131 -23.29 -4.62 14.39
CA TYR A 131 -24.27 -4.40 13.33
C TYR A 131 -23.79 -5.04 12.02
N ILE A 132 -24.64 -5.88 11.44
CA ILE A 132 -24.42 -6.53 10.14
C ILE A 132 -25.36 -5.87 9.14
N THR A 133 -24.80 -5.09 8.22
CA THR A 133 -25.54 -4.23 7.29
C THR A 133 -24.96 -4.31 5.88
N PRO A 134 -25.65 -3.77 4.86
CA PRO A 134 -25.04 -3.44 3.57
C PRO A 134 -23.68 -2.73 3.69
N LEU A 135 -23.55 -1.72 4.56
CA LEU A 135 -22.29 -0.98 4.75
C LEU A 135 -21.17 -1.87 5.34
N SER A 136 -21.46 -2.68 6.38
CA SER A 136 -20.47 -3.63 6.92
C SER A 136 -20.08 -4.69 5.89
N THR A 137 -21.01 -5.05 4.99
CA THR A 137 -20.80 -6.06 3.95
C THR A 137 -19.91 -5.52 2.84
N VAL A 138 -20.09 -4.27 2.39
CA VAL A 138 -19.17 -3.59 1.45
C VAL A 138 -17.78 -3.46 2.06
N ALA A 139 -17.68 -2.95 3.30
CA ALA A 139 -16.41 -2.84 4.02
C ALA A 139 -15.67 -4.18 4.12
N THR A 140 -16.39 -5.25 4.48
CA THR A 140 -15.84 -6.60 4.57
C THR A 140 -15.40 -7.12 3.21
N ALA A 141 -16.24 -7.01 2.18
CA ALA A 141 -15.97 -7.56 0.85
C ALA A 141 -14.79 -6.88 0.14
N TYR A 142 -14.63 -5.56 0.29
CA TYR A 142 -13.48 -4.84 -0.27
C TYR A 142 -12.20 -5.13 0.51
N ALA A 143 -12.20 -4.92 1.83
CA ALA A 143 -10.98 -5.11 2.62
C ALA A 143 -10.51 -6.58 2.65
N MET A 144 -11.44 -7.54 2.62
CA MET A 144 -11.13 -8.98 2.55
C MET A 144 -11.13 -9.55 1.14
N ALA A 145 -11.13 -8.73 0.07
CA ALA A 145 -11.19 -9.24 -1.30
C ALA A 145 -10.15 -10.37 -1.54
N GLN A 146 -8.91 -10.16 -1.11
CA GLN A 146 -7.82 -11.12 -1.26
C GLN A 146 -7.81 -12.27 -0.23
N TYR A 147 -8.71 -12.22 0.74
CA TYR A 147 -8.86 -13.19 1.83
C TYR A 147 -10.19 -13.93 1.80
N THR A 148 -10.97 -13.78 0.73
CA THR A 148 -12.26 -14.46 0.56
C THR A 148 -12.52 -14.93 -0.86
N ASP A 149 -13.18 -16.08 -0.96
CA ASP A 149 -13.78 -16.66 -2.16
C ASP A 149 -15.28 -16.29 -2.28
N GLY A 150 -15.80 -15.43 -1.40
CA GLY A 150 -17.23 -15.13 -1.28
C GLY A 150 -18.03 -16.15 -0.46
N LYS A 151 -17.38 -17.19 0.08
CA LYS A 151 -17.99 -18.25 0.93
C LYS A 151 -17.35 -18.31 2.32
N SER A 152 -16.05 -18.10 2.42
CA SER A 152 -15.23 -18.15 3.64
C SER A 152 -14.22 -17.01 3.68
N ILE A 153 -13.82 -16.56 4.89
CA ILE A 153 -12.70 -15.64 5.09
C ILE A 153 -11.53 -16.39 5.74
N SER A 154 -10.35 -16.33 5.12
CA SER A 154 -9.13 -17.04 5.58
C SER A 154 -7.86 -16.48 4.96
N GLY A 155 -6.74 -16.60 5.67
CA GLY A 155 -5.44 -16.17 5.18
C GLY A 155 -4.35 -16.16 6.26
N LYS A 156 -3.19 -15.60 5.91
CA LYS A 156 -2.05 -15.42 6.82
C LYS A 156 -2.04 -14.02 7.44
N ASN A 157 -1.46 -13.94 8.65
CA ASN A 157 -1.16 -12.68 9.32
C ASN A 157 0.24 -12.18 8.92
N PRO A 158 0.52 -10.86 8.96
CA PRO A 158 -0.36 -9.80 9.48
C PRO A 158 -1.49 -9.37 8.53
N GLY A 159 -1.37 -9.64 7.23
CA GLY A 159 -2.29 -9.18 6.19
C GLY A 159 -3.78 -9.39 6.46
N LEU A 160 -4.19 -10.61 6.83
CA LEU A 160 -5.57 -10.91 7.22
C LEU A 160 -6.07 -10.04 8.38
N LYS A 161 -5.23 -9.78 9.39
CA LYS A 161 -5.58 -8.91 10.52
C LYS A 161 -5.66 -7.45 10.09
N ASN A 162 -4.76 -7.01 9.22
CA ASN A 162 -4.68 -5.65 8.70
C ASN A 162 -5.94 -5.31 7.88
N ALA A 163 -6.34 -6.22 6.98
CA ALA A 163 -7.61 -6.17 6.26
C ALA A 163 -8.84 -6.07 7.18
N ALA A 164 -8.88 -6.81 8.29
CA ALA A 164 -9.99 -6.73 9.26
C ALA A 164 -10.08 -5.34 9.91
N GLY A 165 -8.92 -4.78 10.31
CA GLY A 165 -8.85 -3.41 10.82
C GLY A 165 -9.29 -2.37 9.78
N THR A 166 -8.94 -2.56 8.51
CA THR A 166 -9.36 -1.69 7.41
C THR A 166 -10.86 -1.73 7.17
N ALA A 167 -11.51 -2.91 7.24
CA ALA A 167 -12.97 -2.99 7.17
C ALA A 167 -13.65 -2.17 8.28
N GLN A 168 -13.16 -2.30 9.53
CA GLN A 168 -13.65 -1.54 10.69
C GLN A 168 -13.31 -0.03 10.62
N LYS A 169 -12.42 0.39 9.71
CA LYS A 169 -12.20 1.80 9.38
C LYS A 169 -13.13 2.32 8.27
N LEU A 170 -13.80 1.47 7.51
CA LEU A 170 -14.77 1.88 6.48
C LEU A 170 -16.20 1.92 7.05
N ALA A 171 -16.60 0.89 7.79
CA ALA A 171 -17.90 0.80 8.46
C ALA A 171 -17.74 0.65 9.98
N ASP A 172 -18.49 1.46 10.75
CA ASP A 172 -18.56 1.38 12.20
C ASP A 172 -19.54 0.28 12.62
N LEU A 173 -18.99 -0.82 13.10
CA LEU A 173 -19.79 -1.99 13.49
C LEU A 173 -20.56 -1.77 14.80
N SER A 174 -20.34 -0.68 15.54
CA SER A 174 -21.06 -0.39 16.79
C SER A 174 -22.44 0.24 16.60
N ASN A 175 -22.70 0.79 15.41
CA ASN A 175 -23.95 1.46 15.04
C ASN A 175 -24.45 1.11 13.62
N GLY A 176 -23.61 0.50 12.78
CA GLY A 176 -23.95 0.09 11.42
C GLY A 176 -23.73 1.16 10.34
N GLU A 177 -23.14 2.30 10.70
CA GLU A 177 -22.92 3.47 9.86
C GLU A 177 -21.55 3.49 9.17
N VAL A 178 -21.32 4.45 8.28
CA VAL A 178 -19.97 4.82 7.83
C VAL A 178 -19.16 5.46 8.95
N THR A 179 -17.83 5.28 8.95
CA THR A 179 -16.93 5.93 9.92
C THR A 179 -16.63 7.39 9.55
N GLU A 180 -16.00 8.12 10.48
CA GLU A 180 -15.46 9.45 10.18
C GLU A 180 -14.37 9.46 9.09
N LEU A 181 -13.64 8.36 8.88
CA LEU A 181 -12.63 8.28 7.81
C LEU A 181 -13.23 8.57 6.42
N LEU A 182 -14.45 8.13 6.17
CA LEU A 182 -15.16 8.37 4.91
C LEU A 182 -16.01 9.65 4.94
N LYS A 183 -16.50 10.08 6.11
CA LYS A 183 -17.36 11.28 6.25
C LYS A 183 -16.57 12.60 6.29
N SER A 184 -15.38 12.61 6.89
CA SER A 184 -14.61 13.84 7.12
C SER A 184 -13.52 14.07 6.07
N GLU A 185 -12.96 15.29 6.08
CA GLU A 185 -11.70 15.61 5.39
C GLU A 185 -10.58 14.64 5.83
N PRO A 186 -9.71 14.15 4.92
CA PRO A 186 -9.55 14.52 3.50
C PRO A 186 -10.45 13.75 2.51
N ASN A 187 -11.41 12.94 3.00
CA ASN A 187 -12.40 12.25 2.17
C ASN A 187 -13.72 13.05 2.19
N GLY A 188 -14.85 12.47 2.59
CA GLY A 188 -16.12 13.20 2.75
C GLY A 188 -16.58 13.86 1.46
N LYS A 189 -16.62 15.20 1.44
CA LYS A 189 -16.97 16.01 0.25
C LYS A 189 -15.80 16.26 -0.72
N PHE A 190 -14.58 15.85 -0.38
CA PHE A 190 -13.34 16.12 -1.13
C PHE A 190 -12.90 14.93 -2.02
N THR A 191 -13.61 13.81 -1.94
CA THR A 191 -13.43 12.59 -2.76
C THR A 191 -14.79 11.98 -3.08
N PHE A 192 -14.95 11.25 -4.19
CA PHE A 192 -16.18 10.47 -4.45
C PHE A 192 -16.27 9.14 -3.70
N THR A 193 -15.28 8.81 -2.86
CA THR A 193 -15.16 7.50 -2.20
C THR A 193 -16.34 7.17 -1.27
N LEU A 194 -16.90 8.16 -0.57
CA LEU A 194 -18.12 7.97 0.23
C LEU A 194 -19.34 7.67 -0.65
N GLN A 195 -19.47 8.36 -1.79
CA GLN A 195 -20.55 8.18 -2.75
C GLN A 195 -20.47 6.81 -3.43
N ILE A 196 -19.27 6.35 -3.79
CA ILE A 196 -19.03 5.00 -4.32
C ILE A 196 -19.39 3.94 -3.26
N PHE A 197 -18.92 4.11 -2.02
CA PHE A 197 -19.20 3.19 -0.90
C PHE A 197 -20.71 3.06 -0.62
N ASN A 198 -21.42 4.19 -0.54
CA ASN A 198 -22.88 4.20 -0.35
C ASN A 198 -23.64 3.66 -1.56
N SER A 199 -23.19 3.91 -2.79
CA SER A 199 -23.77 3.29 -3.99
C SER A 199 -23.62 1.77 -4.00
N LEU A 200 -22.47 1.23 -3.57
CA LEU A 200 -22.27 -0.22 -3.41
C LEU A 200 -23.23 -0.79 -2.34
N ALA A 201 -23.44 -0.07 -1.25
CA ALA A 201 -24.41 -0.47 -0.22
C ALA A 201 -25.86 -0.40 -0.73
N ASN A 202 -26.22 0.58 -1.56
CA ASN A 202 -27.52 0.67 -2.23
C ASN A 202 -27.77 -0.51 -3.20
N MET A 203 -26.74 -1.02 -3.88
CA MET A 203 -26.88 -2.25 -4.69
C MET A 203 -27.28 -3.45 -3.84
N LEU A 204 -26.71 -3.59 -2.63
CA LEU A 204 -27.04 -4.66 -1.69
C LEU A 204 -28.45 -4.46 -1.12
N ASP A 205 -28.75 -3.26 -0.60
CA ASP A 205 -30.07 -2.93 -0.03
C ASP A 205 -31.20 -3.17 -1.05
N ALA A 206 -31.02 -2.78 -2.32
CA ALA A 206 -32.00 -3.03 -3.38
C ALA A 206 -32.35 -4.53 -3.52
N CYS A 207 -31.38 -5.43 -3.36
CA CYS A 207 -31.59 -6.89 -3.36
C CYS A 207 -32.20 -7.38 -2.03
N VAL A 208 -31.78 -6.84 -0.89
CA VAL A 208 -32.29 -7.21 0.44
C VAL A 208 -33.78 -6.86 0.58
N GLN A 209 -34.16 -5.62 0.25
CA GLN A 209 -35.54 -5.14 0.32
C GLN A 209 -36.44 -5.92 -0.67
N HIS A 210 -35.92 -6.22 -1.86
CA HIS A 210 -36.68 -6.86 -2.93
C HIS A 210 -35.84 -7.93 -3.65
N THR A 211 -36.01 -9.20 -3.26
CA THR A 211 -35.21 -10.34 -3.77
C THR A 211 -35.21 -10.52 -5.30
N LYS A 212 -36.19 -9.95 -6.02
CA LYS A 212 -36.22 -9.88 -7.49
C LYS A 212 -35.04 -9.08 -8.08
N ASN A 213 -34.51 -8.09 -7.35
CA ASN A 213 -33.41 -7.23 -7.77
C ASN A 213 -32.05 -7.93 -7.64
N CYS A 214 -31.95 -9.04 -6.90
CA CYS A 214 -30.70 -9.77 -6.73
C CYS A 214 -30.16 -10.33 -8.05
N ALA A 215 -31.03 -10.73 -8.98
CA ALA A 215 -30.61 -11.17 -10.32
C ALA A 215 -29.89 -10.04 -11.10
N ALA A 216 -30.36 -8.80 -10.98
CA ALA A 216 -29.70 -7.64 -11.61
C ALA A 216 -28.32 -7.39 -10.98
N LEU A 217 -28.21 -7.46 -9.64
CA LEU A 217 -26.91 -7.37 -8.94
C LEU A 217 -25.96 -8.49 -9.37
N PHE A 218 -26.42 -9.74 -9.48
CA PHE A 218 -25.54 -10.88 -9.80
C PHE A 218 -25.05 -10.81 -11.25
N SER A 219 -25.91 -10.41 -12.18
CA SER A 219 -25.56 -10.13 -13.57
C SER A 219 -24.57 -8.96 -13.72
N ALA A 220 -24.77 -7.88 -12.96
CA ALA A 220 -23.86 -6.72 -12.93
C ALA A 220 -22.54 -6.99 -12.18
N ALA A 221 -22.51 -7.94 -11.24
CA ALA A 221 -21.27 -8.32 -10.57
C ALA A 221 -20.36 -9.15 -11.50
N LYS A 222 -20.93 -10.11 -12.23
CA LYS A 222 -20.24 -11.09 -13.07
C LYS A 222 -19.31 -10.46 -14.15
N PRO A 223 -17.99 -10.74 -14.11
CA PRO A 223 -17.09 -10.45 -15.22
C PRO A 223 -17.39 -11.29 -16.47
N PRO A 224 -16.88 -10.89 -17.65
CA PRO A 224 -16.92 -11.73 -18.85
C PRO A 224 -16.40 -13.15 -18.56
N LEU A 225 -17.09 -14.15 -19.10
CA LEU A 225 -16.78 -15.59 -18.98
C LEU A 225 -16.81 -16.20 -17.56
N ALA A 226 -17.03 -15.40 -16.50
CA ALA A 226 -17.16 -15.89 -15.13
C ALA A 226 -18.55 -16.50 -14.83
N PRO A 227 -18.68 -17.37 -13.81
CA PRO A 227 -19.99 -17.74 -13.25
C PRO A 227 -20.66 -16.55 -12.54
N GLU A 228 -21.98 -16.59 -12.41
CA GLU A 228 -22.71 -15.62 -11.56
C GLU A 228 -22.49 -15.92 -10.07
N PRO A 229 -22.45 -14.90 -9.20
CA PRO A 229 -22.40 -15.10 -7.75
C PRO A 229 -23.68 -15.73 -7.21
N GLU A 230 -23.51 -16.66 -6.26
CA GLU A 230 -24.62 -17.33 -5.56
C GLU A 230 -25.37 -16.39 -4.57
N ASN A 231 -24.72 -15.32 -4.11
CA ASN A 231 -25.24 -14.46 -3.04
C ASN A 231 -24.63 -13.04 -3.05
N THR A 232 -25.22 -12.11 -2.30
CA THR A 232 -24.80 -10.70 -2.19
C THR A 232 -23.36 -10.48 -1.74
N PHE A 233 -22.83 -11.28 -0.80
CA PHE A 233 -21.45 -11.14 -0.33
C PHE A 233 -20.44 -11.60 -1.39
N ALA A 234 -20.73 -12.71 -2.07
CA ALA A 234 -19.96 -13.17 -3.22
C ALA A 234 -20.00 -12.15 -4.37
N ALA A 235 -21.16 -11.57 -4.66
CA ALA A 235 -21.31 -10.52 -5.67
C ALA A 235 -20.43 -9.30 -5.35
N MET A 236 -20.45 -8.80 -4.12
CA MET A 236 -19.64 -7.65 -3.72
C MET A 236 -18.13 -7.96 -3.71
N THR A 237 -17.75 -9.20 -3.34
CA THR A 237 -16.35 -9.67 -3.43
C THR A 237 -15.85 -9.68 -4.88
N ILE A 238 -16.70 -10.14 -5.82
CA ILE A 238 -16.37 -10.15 -7.24
C ILE A 238 -16.24 -8.72 -7.78
N ILE A 239 -17.14 -7.80 -7.39
CA ILE A 239 -17.06 -6.37 -7.77
C ILE A 239 -15.72 -5.77 -7.32
N ALA A 240 -15.30 -6.02 -6.06
CA ALA A 240 -14.02 -5.55 -5.53
C ALA A 240 -12.79 -6.10 -6.28
N LYS A 241 -12.83 -7.37 -6.73
CA LYS A 241 -11.76 -7.99 -7.54
C LYS A 241 -11.76 -7.59 -9.01
N SER A 242 -12.87 -7.06 -9.53
CA SER A 242 -13.06 -6.74 -10.95
C SER A 242 -13.65 -5.33 -11.14
N PRO A 243 -13.09 -4.28 -10.52
CA PRO A 243 -13.79 -2.99 -10.39
C PRO A 243 -13.98 -2.26 -11.72
N GLY A 244 -13.16 -2.55 -12.74
CA GLY A 244 -13.28 -2.02 -14.10
C GLY A 244 -14.22 -2.80 -15.04
N SER A 245 -14.84 -3.89 -14.59
CA SER A 245 -15.85 -4.65 -15.37
C SER A 245 -17.27 -4.18 -15.05
N GLN A 246 -18.21 -4.35 -16.00
CA GLN A 246 -19.65 -4.11 -15.82
C GLN A 246 -19.99 -2.73 -15.19
N VAL A 247 -19.22 -1.69 -15.52
CA VAL A 247 -19.22 -0.41 -14.81
C VAL A 247 -20.58 0.29 -14.90
N VAL A 248 -21.22 0.24 -16.07
CA VAL A 248 -22.51 0.85 -16.37
C VAL A 248 -23.65 0.08 -15.72
N GLU A 249 -23.61 -1.24 -15.79
CA GLU A 249 -24.60 -2.17 -15.24
C GLU A 249 -24.66 -2.03 -13.72
N ARG A 250 -23.49 -1.98 -13.06
CA ARG A 250 -23.35 -1.73 -11.62
C ARG A 250 -23.92 -0.35 -11.24
N PHE A 251 -23.68 0.68 -12.04
CA PHE A 251 -24.27 2.01 -11.81
C PHE A 251 -25.79 1.96 -11.85
N ILE A 252 -26.38 1.32 -12.86
CA ILE A 252 -27.85 1.13 -12.96
C ILE A 252 -28.41 0.41 -11.73
N VAL A 253 -27.76 -0.67 -11.28
CA VAL A 253 -28.18 -1.40 -10.06
C VAL A 253 -28.07 -0.51 -8.81
N SER A 254 -27.06 0.35 -8.72
CA SER A 254 -26.87 1.25 -7.56
C SER A 254 -27.97 2.31 -7.41
N LEU A 255 -28.73 2.59 -8.48
CA LEU A 255 -29.88 3.52 -8.47
C LEU A 255 -31.20 2.86 -8.04
N LEU A 256 -31.22 1.53 -7.83
CA LEU A 256 -32.43 0.79 -7.41
C LEU A 256 -32.78 0.98 -5.93
N SER A 257 -31.88 1.56 -5.13
CA SER A 257 -32.15 2.04 -3.78
C SER A 257 -31.51 3.41 -3.57
N THR A 258 -32.12 4.22 -2.70
CA THR A 258 -31.60 5.52 -2.26
C THR A 258 -31.25 5.54 -0.77
N GLN A 259 -31.31 4.40 -0.09
CA GLN A 259 -31.22 4.28 1.38
C GLN A 259 -29.96 4.90 1.99
N TYR A 260 -28.80 4.69 1.37
CA TYR A 260 -27.52 5.24 1.81
C TYR A 260 -27.17 6.47 0.98
N GLN A 261 -26.85 7.58 1.66
CA GLN A 261 -26.53 8.88 1.06
C GLN A 261 -25.37 9.57 1.78
N PRO A 262 -24.59 10.45 1.10
CA PRO A 262 -24.66 10.72 -0.34
C PRO A 262 -24.18 9.52 -1.15
N ALA A 263 -24.84 9.21 -2.26
CA ALA A 263 -24.48 8.16 -3.21
C ALA A 263 -24.21 8.75 -4.60
N LEU A 264 -23.73 7.93 -5.55
CA LEU A 264 -23.57 8.35 -6.93
C LEU A 264 -24.93 8.62 -7.59
N ARG A 265 -24.96 9.62 -8.49
CA ARG A 265 -26.17 10.05 -9.21
C ARG A 265 -25.81 10.52 -10.63
N PRO A 266 -26.74 10.48 -11.60
CA PRO A 266 -26.48 10.90 -12.98
C PRO A 266 -26.04 12.38 -13.10
N ASP A 267 -26.51 13.23 -12.20
CA ASP A 267 -26.31 14.69 -12.15
C ASP A 267 -25.04 15.14 -11.39
N LEU A 268 -24.18 14.20 -10.95
CA LEU A 268 -22.90 14.53 -10.32
C LEU A 268 -22.06 15.49 -11.16
N LYS A 269 -21.20 16.28 -10.50
CA LYS A 269 -20.34 17.31 -11.11
C LYS A 269 -19.60 16.81 -12.38
N PRO A 270 -19.35 17.67 -13.40
CA PRO A 270 -18.86 17.23 -14.72
C PRO A 270 -17.53 16.47 -14.73
N ASP A 271 -16.69 16.70 -13.72
CA ASP A 271 -15.29 16.31 -13.52
C ASP A 271 -15.07 14.86 -13.04
N VAL A 272 -16.10 14.15 -12.58
CA VAL A 272 -15.97 12.72 -12.24
C VAL A 272 -15.62 11.91 -13.49
N PRO A 273 -14.60 11.03 -13.46
CA PRO A 273 -14.24 10.12 -14.57
C PRO A 273 -15.43 9.26 -15.05
N LYS A 274 -15.46 8.96 -16.36
CA LYS A 274 -16.61 8.31 -17.02
C LYS A 274 -16.20 7.21 -18.01
N VAL A 275 -16.85 6.04 -17.92
CA VAL A 275 -16.94 5.06 -19.02
C VAL A 275 -18.26 5.30 -19.76
N ASN A 276 -18.24 5.48 -21.09
CA ASN A 276 -19.46 5.66 -21.91
C ASN A 276 -20.44 6.74 -21.38
N GLY A 277 -19.91 7.80 -20.76
CA GLY A 277 -20.71 8.88 -20.16
C GLY A 277 -21.19 8.63 -18.71
N VAL A 278 -21.04 7.42 -18.19
CA VAL A 278 -21.50 6.95 -16.88
C VAL A 278 -20.37 6.99 -15.84
N LYS A 279 -20.71 7.25 -14.57
CA LYS A 279 -19.77 7.41 -13.44
C LYS A 279 -19.92 6.25 -12.46
N PRO A 280 -18.84 5.74 -11.83
CA PRO A 280 -17.43 6.12 -11.97
C PRO A 280 -16.81 5.44 -13.22
N ASN A 281 -15.49 5.55 -13.44
CA ASN A 281 -14.82 4.72 -14.46
C ASN A 281 -14.45 3.31 -13.96
N ALA A 282 -14.38 3.12 -12.64
CA ALA A 282 -14.22 1.83 -11.98
C ALA A 282 -14.78 1.88 -10.54
N TRP A 283 -15.25 0.74 -10.04
CA TRP A 283 -15.80 0.59 -8.69
C TRP A 283 -14.70 0.35 -7.64
N VAL A 284 -13.78 1.32 -7.53
CA VAL A 284 -12.66 1.29 -6.56
C VAL A 284 -12.95 2.15 -5.33
N LEU A 285 -12.44 1.74 -4.16
CA LEU A 285 -12.45 2.55 -2.95
C LEU A 285 -11.06 3.14 -2.71
N ALA A 286 -10.87 4.41 -3.09
CA ALA A 286 -9.61 5.13 -2.96
C ALA A 286 -9.67 6.09 -1.76
N VAL A 287 -9.03 5.75 -0.65
CA VAL A 287 -9.11 6.51 0.61
C VAL A 287 -7.88 7.40 0.78
N ARG A 288 -8.07 8.70 0.98
CA ARG A 288 -7.00 9.64 1.37
C ARG A 288 -6.68 9.53 2.86
N TYR A 289 -5.39 9.62 3.19
CA TYR A 289 -4.86 9.77 4.54
C TYR A 289 -3.84 10.93 4.58
N LYS A 290 -3.98 11.83 5.56
CA LYS A 290 -3.11 13.01 5.73
C LYS A 290 -2.09 12.90 6.87
N ALA A 291 -1.92 11.72 7.48
CA ALA A 291 -1.10 11.51 8.67
C ALA A 291 -1.49 12.46 9.83
N ASP A 292 -0.58 13.33 10.29
CA ASP A 292 -0.81 14.40 11.26
C ASP A 292 -1.29 15.73 10.62
N GLY A 293 -1.44 15.77 9.30
CA GLY A 293 -1.73 16.97 8.51
C GLY A 293 -0.49 17.73 8.04
N GLN A 294 0.73 17.26 8.33
CA GLN A 294 2.00 17.91 7.94
C GLN A 294 2.82 17.11 6.91
N LEU A 295 2.20 16.16 6.22
CA LEU A 295 2.81 15.49 5.08
C LEU A 295 2.95 16.51 3.92
N SER A 296 4.09 16.53 3.22
CA SER A 296 4.28 17.40 2.05
C SER A 296 5.32 16.81 1.09
N GLY A 297 4.82 16.39 -0.07
CA GLY A 297 5.59 15.66 -1.05
C GLY A 297 6.04 14.27 -0.58
N PRO A 298 5.11 13.36 -0.22
CA PRO A 298 5.44 11.96 -0.01
C PRO A 298 5.97 11.35 -1.31
N GLY A 299 7.19 10.82 -1.33
CA GLY A 299 7.91 10.43 -2.55
C GLY A 299 7.73 8.97 -2.95
N ASN A 300 7.82 8.07 -1.96
CA ASN A 300 7.63 6.63 -2.10
C ASN A 300 7.32 5.97 -0.74
N ILE A 301 7.05 4.66 -0.73
CA ILE A 301 6.64 3.88 0.44
C ILE A 301 7.50 2.62 0.58
N ALA A 302 7.74 2.16 1.81
CA ALA A 302 8.20 0.79 2.08
C ALA A 302 7.48 0.21 3.32
N PHE A 303 7.16 -1.09 3.31
CA PHE A 303 6.41 -1.71 4.39
C PHE A 303 7.30 -2.52 5.34
N ASP A 304 7.04 -2.46 6.65
CA ASP A 304 7.67 -3.38 7.62
C ASP A 304 6.94 -4.74 7.73
N ALA A 305 7.49 -5.69 8.49
CA ALA A 305 6.92 -7.03 8.67
C ALA A 305 5.59 -7.07 9.46
N LYS A 306 5.10 -5.93 9.95
CA LYS A 306 3.74 -5.79 10.52
C LYS A 306 2.76 -5.21 9.48
N GLY A 307 3.26 -4.75 8.34
CA GLY A 307 2.52 -4.04 7.30
C GLY A 307 2.38 -2.54 7.56
N ASN A 308 3.15 -1.94 8.47
CA ASN A 308 3.15 -0.49 8.62
C ASN A 308 3.84 0.13 7.40
N ALA A 309 3.24 1.15 6.81
CA ALA A 309 3.81 1.94 5.72
C ALA A 309 4.81 2.94 6.30
N TRP A 310 6.08 2.83 5.97
CA TRP A 310 7.04 3.93 6.06
C TRP A 310 6.94 4.77 4.79
N ILE A 311 6.83 6.09 4.93
CA ILE A 311 6.68 7.03 3.82
C ILE A 311 7.74 8.12 3.97
N ASN A 312 8.56 8.32 2.93
CA ASN A 312 9.52 9.42 2.92
C ASN A 312 8.81 10.76 2.65
N ASN A 313 9.42 11.89 2.99
CA ASN A 313 8.79 13.21 2.85
C ASN A 313 9.80 14.18 2.22
N ASN A 314 9.40 14.88 1.15
CA ASN A 314 10.32 15.74 0.41
C ASN A 314 10.41 17.15 0.99
N PHE A 315 9.31 17.72 1.46
CA PHE A 315 9.28 19.11 1.90
C PHE A 315 8.93 19.24 3.39
N GLN A 316 9.42 20.32 4.01
CA GLN A 316 8.87 20.81 5.27
C GLN A 316 7.50 21.42 4.99
N PHE A 317 6.49 20.98 5.74
CA PHE A 317 5.15 21.54 5.64
C PHE A 317 5.10 22.98 6.16
N SER A 318 4.39 23.85 5.43
CA SER A 318 4.17 25.25 5.80
C SER A 318 2.67 25.55 5.71
N ASP A 319 2.09 26.00 6.83
CA ASP A 319 0.71 26.49 6.92
C ASP A 319 0.55 27.94 6.44
N LYS A 320 1.68 28.64 6.21
CA LYS A 320 1.70 30.07 5.89
C LYS A 320 1.10 30.34 4.52
N GLN A 321 -0.07 30.95 4.52
CA GLN A 321 -0.79 31.52 3.37
C GLN A 321 -0.12 32.78 2.77
N THR A 322 1.20 32.93 2.95
CA THR A 322 2.03 33.94 2.29
C THR A 322 2.39 33.46 0.89
N PRO A 323 2.62 34.36 -0.10
CA PRO A 323 2.87 33.93 -1.48
C PRO A 323 4.02 32.93 -1.65
N GLU A 324 5.14 33.11 -0.93
CA GLU A 324 6.39 32.36 -1.16
C GLU A 324 7.19 32.07 0.14
N PRO A 325 6.74 31.18 1.04
CA PRO A 325 7.66 30.56 2.00
C PRO A 325 8.60 29.60 1.25
N PRO A 326 9.92 29.57 1.54
CA PRO A 326 10.83 28.60 0.95
C PRO A 326 10.44 27.16 1.35
N LEU A 327 10.33 26.26 0.37
CA LEU A 327 9.98 24.86 0.59
C LEU A 327 11.27 24.07 0.77
N CYS A 328 11.70 23.91 2.02
CA CYS A 328 12.97 23.28 2.36
C CYS A 328 12.84 21.78 2.56
N GLY A 329 13.98 21.07 2.47
CA GLY A 329 14.01 19.61 2.59
C GLY A 329 13.45 19.12 3.91
N SER A 330 12.53 18.16 3.85
CA SER A 330 11.95 17.60 5.07
C SER A 330 13.01 16.86 5.88
N THR A 331 13.05 17.13 7.19
CA THR A 331 13.84 16.36 8.17
C THR A 331 13.01 15.28 8.87
N LYS A 332 11.85 14.91 8.28
CA LYS A 332 10.87 13.98 8.82
C LYS A 332 10.64 12.78 7.91
N VAL A 333 10.44 11.61 8.52
CA VAL A 333 9.92 10.40 7.88
C VAL A 333 8.64 9.96 8.59
N TYR A 334 7.64 9.55 7.82
CA TYR A 334 6.34 9.14 8.34
C TYR A 334 6.24 7.62 8.46
N LYS A 335 5.48 7.16 9.45
CA LYS A 335 5.09 5.76 9.60
C LYS A 335 3.62 5.66 9.93
N LEU A 336 2.84 5.06 9.04
CA LEU A 336 1.42 4.79 9.21
C LEU A 336 1.18 3.31 9.52
N THR A 337 0.19 3.04 10.37
CA THR A 337 -0.37 1.71 10.54
C THR A 337 -1.01 1.22 9.23
N PRO A 338 -1.23 -0.09 9.05
CA PRO A 338 -1.98 -0.63 7.89
C PRO A 338 -3.39 -0.02 7.70
N THR A 339 -3.92 0.60 8.76
CA THR A 339 -5.22 1.29 8.81
C THR A 339 -5.09 2.82 8.69
N GLY A 340 -3.95 3.31 8.20
CA GLY A 340 -3.66 4.71 7.86
C GLY A 340 -3.62 5.70 9.02
N SER A 341 -3.57 5.23 10.26
CA SER A 341 -3.35 6.08 11.45
C SER A 341 -1.85 6.19 11.74
N ASN A 342 -1.35 7.26 12.35
CA ASN A 342 0.07 7.34 12.71
C ASN A 342 0.49 6.17 13.61
N ALA A 343 1.65 5.57 13.32
CA ALA A 343 2.30 4.66 14.26
C ALA A 343 2.79 5.43 15.50
N PRO A 344 2.98 4.77 16.65
CA PRO A 344 3.49 5.43 17.86
C PRO A 344 4.80 6.19 17.59
N GLY A 345 4.80 7.49 17.94
CA GLY A 345 5.93 8.39 17.74
C GLY A 345 6.10 8.98 16.33
N SER A 346 5.31 8.57 15.32
CA SER A 346 5.38 9.13 13.97
C SER A 346 4.77 10.55 13.90
N PRO A 347 5.36 11.49 13.13
CA PRO A 347 6.58 11.35 12.33
C PRO A 347 7.88 11.34 13.15
N TYR A 348 8.88 10.63 12.64
CA TYR A 348 10.23 10.56 13.21
C TYR A 348 11.17 11.52 12.48
N GLY A 349 12.20 12.02 13.17
CA GLY A 349 13.11 13.03 12.63
C GLY A 349 13.34 14.17 13.62
N THR A 350 13.74 15.36 13.14
CA THR A 350 13.88 16.54 13.99
C THR A 350 12.68 17.48 13.96
N THR A 351 12.57 18.29 15.01
CA THR A 351 11.57 19.36 15.15
C THR A 351 12.14 20.76 14.91
N ASP A 352 13.47 20.91 14.87
CA ASP A 352 14.15 22.19 14.61
C ASP A 352 14.18 22.55 13.10
N GLY A 353 13.90 21.56 12.24
CA GLY A 353 13.92 21.71 10.78
C GLY A 353 15.32 21.80 10.18
N SER A 354 16.40 21.57 10.94
CA SER A 354 17.76 21.64 10.42
C SER A 354 18.20 20.31 9.81
N GLY A 355 18.65 20.35 8.56
CA GLY A 355 19.23 19.20 7.87
C GLY A 355 20.53 18.72 8.52
N LEU A 356 21.27 19.60 9.18
CA LEU A 356 22.51 19.24 9.90
C LEU A 356 22.25 18.35 11.12
N ASN A 357 21.20 18.65 11.92
CA ASN A 357 20.81 17.84 13.08
C ASN A 357 19.84 16.70 12.71
N SER A 358 19.59 16.45 11.43
CA SER A 358 18.62 15.46 10.97
C SER A 358 19.10 14.00 11.12
N GLY A 359 20.39 13.77 11.33
CA GLY A 359 21.03 12.47 11.21
C GLY A 359 21.08 11.94 9.77
N GLY A 360 21.11 12.85 8.78
CA GLY A 360 21.21 12.55 7.35
C GLY A 360 19.87 12.40 6.63
N LEU A 361 18.87 13.17 7.02
CA LEU A 361 17.54 13.20 6.42
C LEU A 361 17.19 14.64 6.03
N TYR A 362 17.35 14.98 4.75
CA TYR A 362 16.94 16.27 4.23
C TYR A 362 16.34 16.11 2.82
N GLY A 363 15.01 16.22 2.74
CA GLY A 363 14.25 16.15 1.48
C GLY A 363 14.49 14.88 0.70
N ALA A 364 13.83 13.80 1.11
CA ALA A 364 14.29 12.44 0.86
C ALA A 364 14.31 11.94 -0.60
N GLY A 365 13.51 12.53 -1.50
CA GLY A 365 13.42 12.10 -2.89
C GLY A 365 12.50 10.89 -3.08
N PHE A 366 13.00 9.79 -3.65
CA PHE A 366 12.21 8.58 -3.94
C PHE A 366 12.60 7.38 -3.06
N GLY A 367 13.71 7.49 -2.31
CA GLY A 367 14.33 6.34 -1.68
C GLY A 367 13.77 6.08 -0.30
N ILE A 368 13.11 4.94 -0.17
CA ILE A 368 12.81 4.32 1.12
C ILE A 368 12.79 2.80 0.98
N ALA A 369 13.45 2.12 1.90
CA ALA A 369 13.48 0.66 1.98
C ALA A 369 13.37 0.20 3.45
N VAL A 370 12.99 -1.06 3.66
CA VAL A 370 13.03 -1.69 4.99
C VAL A 370 13.84 -2.97 4.88
N GLY A 371 14.93 -3.07 5.65
CA GLY A 371 15.80 -4.24 5.65
C GLY A 371 15.24 -5.43 6.45
N PRO A 372 15.90 -6.60 6.43
CA PRO A 372 15.44 -7.81 7.11
C PRO A 372 15.28 -7.64 8.64
N GLU A 373 16.04 -6.71 9.24
CA GLU A 373 15.93 -6.35 10.66
C GLU A 373 14.70 -5.49 11.00
N ASN A 374 13.87 -5.13 10.02
CA ASN A 374 12.79 -4.11 10.11
C ASN A 374 13.27 -2.68 10.37
N ASN A 375 14.57 -2.43 10.13
CA ASN A 375 15.15 -1.10 10.11
C ASN A 375 14.83 -0.42 8.78
N ALA A 376 14.30 0.80 8.82
CA ALA A 376 14.01 1.60 7.64
C ALA A 376 15.25 2.41 7.21
N TRP A 377 15.47 2.51 5.91
CA TRP A 377 16.55 3.26 5.29
C TRP A 377 15.95 4.30 4.34
N ILE A 378 16.40 5.55 4.42
CA ILE A 378 15.83 6.68 3.68
C ILE A 378 16.99 7.49 3.08
N SER A 379 16.93 7.75 1.77
CA SER A 379 17.90 8.59 1.08
C SER A 379 17.76 10.07 1.48
N SER A 380 18.87 10.82 1.45
CA SER A 380 18.85 12.28 1.53
C SER A 380 19.12 12.88 0.15
N PHE A 381 18.08 13.25 -0.59
CA PHE A 381 18.21 13.81 -1.94
C PHE A 381 18.42 15.33 -1.95
N GLY A 382 18.15 16.02 -0.83
CA GLY A 382 18.27 17.47 -0.72
C GLY A 382 17.16 18.26 -1.41
N PHE A 383 15.96 17.67 -1.54
CA PHE A 383 14.84 18.30 -2.25
C PHE A 383 14.44 19.64 -1.61
N LYS A 384 14.67 20.77 -2.30
CA LYS A 384 14.35 22.13 -1.79
C LYS A 384 14.06 23.13 -2.91
N THR A 385 13.48 24.28 -2.57
CA THR A 385 13.49 25.47 -3.46
C THR A 385 14.72 26.37 -3.20
N PRO A 386 15.11 27.25 -4.15
CA PRO A 386 16.35 28.03 -4.04
C PRO A 386 16.46 28.92 -2.80
N ASN A 387 15.33 29.43 -2.29
CA ASN A 387 15.27 30.37 -1.16
C ASN A 387 15.53 29.72 0.23
N CYS A 388 15.91 28.44 0.28
CA CYS A 388 16.26 27.72 1.49
C CYS A 388 17.73 27.93 1.88
N THR A 389 17.97 28.31 3.14
CA THR A 389 19.28 28.71 3.68
C THR A 389 20.30 27.58 3.84
N GLU A 390 19.86 26.32 3.89
CA GLU A 390 20.76 25.18 4.05
C GLU A 390 21.39 24.74 2.71
N ASP A 391 22.66 24.35 2.75
CA ASP A 391 23.42 23.92 1.58
C ASP A 391 22.99 22.52 1.12
N PRO A 392 22.45 22.35 -0.11
CA PRO A 392 22.06 21.05 -0.61
C PRO A 392 23.27 20.17 -0.95
N GLU A 393 24.44 20.73 -1.31
CA GLU A 393 25.64 19.93 -1.63
C GLU A 393 26.15 19.19 -0.39
N LEU A 394 26.00 19.81 0.79
CA LEU A 394 26.29 19.19 2.08
C LEU A 394 25.21 18.18 2.50
N LEU A 395 23.93 18.45 2.23
CA LEU A 395 22.82 17.66 2.79
C LEU A 395 22.31 16.54 1.89
N ALA A 396 22.71 16.51 0.61
CA ALA A 396 22.25 15.54 -0.37
C ALA A 396 23.23 14.36 -0.61
N VAL A 397 23.96 13.92 0.43
CA VAL A 397 25.11 13.00 0.29
C VAL A 397 25.13 11.89 1.35
N SER A 398 23.98 11.53 1.90
CA SER A 398 23.88 10.49 2.94
C SER A 398 22.57 9.71 2.91
N VAL A 399 22.55 8.61 3.67
CA VAL A 399 21.37 7.78 3.93
C VAL A 399 21.10 7.72 5.44
N SER A 400 19.85 7.92 5.84
CA SER A 400 19.39 7.75 7.22
C SER A 400 18.94 6.32 7.52
N LYS A 401 19.12 5.89 8.77
CA LYS A 401 18.64 4.58 9.28
C LYS A 401 17.79 4.78 10.52
N PHE A 402 16.62 4.14 10.56
CA PHE A 402 15.70 4.15 11.70
C PHE A 402 15.35 2.73 12.14
N SER A 403 15.28 2.53 13.45
CA SER A 403 14.76 1.33 14.10
C SER A 403 13.28 1.09 13.76
N SER A 404 12.81 -0.15 13.89
CA SER A 404 11.40 -0.52 13.68
C SER A 404 10.39 0.25 14.55
N ASP A 405 10.83 0.88 15.65
CA ASP A 405 10.04 1.75 16.53
C ASP A 405 10.16 3.26 16.23
N GLY A 406 11.00 3.65 15.27
CA GLY A 406 11.28 5.04 14.92
C GLY A 406 12.49 5.66 15.60
N THR A 407 13.21 4.94 16.46
CA THR A 407 14.50 5.42 17.01
C THR A 407 15.49 5.64 15.87
N ARG A 408 16.02 6.87 15.72
CA ARG A 408 17.07 7.17 14.73
C ARG A 408 18.36 6.43 15.11
N LEU A 409 18.90 5.66 14.17
CA LEU A 409 20.15 4.89 14.33
C LEU A 409 21.35 5.58 13.67
N SER A 410 21.13 6.36 12.61
CA SER A 410 22.16 7.23 12.02
C SER A 410 22.47 8.42 12.94
N LEU A 411 23.43 8.20 13.83
CA LEU A 411 23.96 9.13 14.82
C LEU A 411 25.51 9.05 14.80
N PRO A 412 26.23 10.13 15.13
CA PRO A 412 25.74 11.44 15.56
C PRO A 412 25.15 12.28 14.40
N ASP A 413 24.70 13.48 14.74
CA ASP A 413 24.41 14.55 13.78
C ASP A 413 25.69 15.07 13.11
N GLY A 414 25.54 15.90 12.05
CA GLY A 414 26.68 16.43 11.30
C GLY A 414 27.56 17.38 12.13
N ASP A 415 28.74 17.70 11.59
CA ASP A 415 29.64 18.74 12.11
C ASP A 415 29.63 19.96 11.16
N PRO A 416 28.89 21.03 11.49
CA PRO A 416 28.82 22.24 10.68
C PRO A 416 30.14 23.02 10.63
N GLN A 417 31.04 22.84 11.59
CA GLN A 417 32.31 23.58 11.63
C GLN A 417 33.32 23.00 10.63
N ASN A 418 33.22 21.70 10.36
CA ASN A 418 34.09 20.97 9.44
C ASN A 418 33.40 20.57 8.13
N ASN A 419 32.19 21.07 7.87
CA ASN A 419 31.38 20.78 6.68
C ASN A 419 31.12 19.27 6.47
N VAL A 420 30.84 18.55 7.56
CA VAL A 420 30.52 17.11 7.56
C VAL A 420 29.03 16.91 7.80
N PRO A 421 28.30 16.19 6.94
CA PRO A 421 26.88 15.94 7.14
C PRO A 421 26.61 14.79 8.12
N GLY A 422 25.41 14.77 8.68
CA GLY A 422 24.89 13.60 9.39
C GLY A 422 24.48 12.48 8.43
N GLY A 423 24.31 11.28 8.96
CA GLY A 423 23.90 10.10 8.18
C GLY A 423 25.04 9.15 7.86
N TYR A 424 24.74 8.16 7.01
CA TYR A 424 25.70 7.15 6.57
C TYR A 424 26.09 7.32 5.10
N GLY A 425 27.31 6.89 4.76
CA GLY A 425 27.81 6.80 3.39
C GLY A 425 28.58 8.02 2.87
N TYR A 426 28.66 9.12 3.63
CA TYR A 426 29.50 10.26 3.28
C TYR A 426 30.98 9.93 3.48
N ASP A 427 31.75 9.94 2.40
CA ASP A 427 33.21 9.68 2.38
C ASP A 427 34.03 10.90 1.87
N GLY A 428 33.37 12.05 1.65
CA GLY A 428 33.97 13.25 1.05
C GLY A 428 34.38 13.11 -0.43
N SER A 429 34.21 11.94 -1.05
CA SER A 429 34.57 11.71 -2.46
C SER A 429 33.50 12.15 -3.45
N GLY A 430 32.26 12.35 -2.97
CA GLY A 430 31.10 12.68 -3.79
C GLY A 430 30.52 11.49 -4.59
N ASN A 431 30.85 10.24 -4.23
CA ASN A 431 30.21 9.07 -4.87
C ASN A 431 28.72 9.00 -4.50
N LEU A 432 28.39 9.00 -3.20
CA LEU A 432 27.02 9.12 -2.71
C LEU A 432 26.55 10.57 -2.85
N LEU A 433 25.97 10.90 -4.01
CA LEU A 433 25.50 12.25 -4.34
C LEU A 433 24.10 12.21 -4.95
N GLN A 434 23.17 12.89 -4.28
CA GLN A 434 21.73 12.83 -4.50
C GLN A 434 21.20 11.39 -4.63
N PRO A 435 21.34 10.57 -3.57
CA PRO A 435 20.73 9.25 -3.53
C PRO A 435 19.23 9.32 -3.80
N GLN A 436 18.77 8.50 -4.72
CA GLN A 436 17.41 8.54 -5.28
C GLN A 436 16.66 7.27 -4.91
N GLY A 437 16.80 6.16 -5.64
CA GLY A 437 16.20 4.87 -5.28
C GLY A 437 17.09 4.04 -4.35
N ILE A 438 16.46 3.17 -3.55
CA ILE A 438 17.13 2.35 -2.53
C ILE A 438 16.37 1.04 -2.33
N ILE A 439 17.09 -0.08 -2.20
CA ILE A 439 16.50 -1.40 -1.95
C ILE A 439 17.37 -2.24 -1.03
N SER A 440 16.75 -3.17 -0.29
CA SER A 440 17.44 -4.19 0.50
C SER A 440 17.36 -5.56 -0.16
N ASP A 441 18.45 -6.33 -0.15
CA ASP A 441 18.41 -7.75 -0.54
C ASP A 441 18.15 -8.68 0.67
N LEU A 442 17.93 -9.97 0.40
CA LEU A 442 17.73 -11.00 1.45
C LEU A 442 18.95 -11.22 2.37
N ALA A 443 20.15 -10.79 1.98
CA ALA A 443 21.35 -10.82 2.81
C ALA A 443 21.51 -9.56 3.66
N GLY A 444 20.58 -8.60 3.56
CA GLY A 444 20.59 -7.33 4.27
C GLY A 444 21.45 -6.25 3.61
N ASN A 445 22.02 -6.50 2.43
CA ASN A 445 22.75 -5.47 1.68
C ASN A 445 21.77 -4.36 1.28
N ILE A 446 22.18 -3.10 1.45
CA ILE A 446 21.42 -1.93 1.02
C ILE A 446 22.11 -1.34 -0.20
N TRP A 447 21.39 -1.28 -1.32
CA TRP A 447 21.88 -0.71 -2.59
C TRP A 447 21.18 0.62 -2.87
N VAL A 448 21.93 1.60 -3.34
CA VAL A 448 21.46 2.99 -3.55
C VAL A 448 21.87 3.48 -4.93
N ALA A 449 20.93 4.03 -5.69
CA ALA A 449 21.19 4.73 -6.95
C ALA A 449 21.48 6.21 -6.67
N ASN A 450 22.62 6.73 -7.13
CA ASN A 450 23.05 8.10 -6.87
C ASN A 450 22.84 8.95 -8.13
N CYS A 451 21.83 9.81 -8.13
CA CYS A 451 21.33 10.41 -9.37
C CYS A 451 22.22 11.54 -9.91
N SER A 452 23.01 12.18 -9.06
CA SER A 452 23.99 13.17 -9.51
C SER A 452 25.36 12.54 -9.76
N SER A 453 26.09 13.14 -10.70
CA SER A 453 27.44 12.73 -11.04
C SER A 453 28.46 13.73 -10.50
N ARG A 454 29.66 13.26 -10.16
CA ARG A 454 30.78 14.10 -9.72
C ARG A 454 31.82 14.28 -10.83
N PRO A 455 32.57 15.38 -10.88
CA PRO A 455 33.67 15.54 -11.83
C PRO A 455 34.83 14.55 -11.54
N ILE A 456 35.57 14.17 -12.58
CA ILE A 456 36.87 13.51 -12.46
C ILE A 456 37.97 14.58 -12.45
N PRO A 457 38.77 14.71 -11.38
CA PRO A 457 39.83 15.72 -11.28
C PRO A 457 40.78 15.72 -12.50
N GLY A 458 41.04 16.91 -13.04
CA GLY A 458 41.92 17.08 -14.21
C GLY A 458 41.29 16.73 -15.56
N THR A 459 39.99 16.45 -15.64
CA THR A 459 39.28 16.17 -16.90
C THR A 459 37.95 16.92 -16.99
N SER A 460 37.31 16.91 -18.16
CA SER A 460 35.93 17.37 -18.36
C SER A 460 34.88 16.28 -18.19
N ARG A 461 35.26 15.08 -17.72
CA ARG A 461 34.36 13.92 -17.59
C ARG A 461 33.76 13.83 -16.18
N MET A 462 32.64 13.14 -16.07
CA MET A 462 31.92 12.95 -14.82
C MET A 462 31.71 11.46 -14.53
N LEU A 463 31.54 11.11 -13.26
CA LEU A 463 31.20 9.77 -12.80
C LEU A 463 29.86 9.80 -12.09
N SER A 464 28.91 8.98 -12.55
CA SER A 464 27.78 8.55 -11.73
C SER A 464 28.24 7.43 -10.79
N SER A 465 27.40 7.01 -9.84
CA SER A 465 27.70 5.81 -9.07
C SER A 465 26.48 5.08 -8.51
N ILE A 466 26.73 3.86 -8.03
CA ILE A 466 25.85 3.08 -7.17
C ILE A 466 26.59 2.85 -5.85
N THR A 467 25.93 3.01 -4.70
CA THR A 467 26.50 2.73 -3.37
C THR A 467 25.91 1.46 -2.79
N ARG A 468 26.73 0.70 -2.06
CA ARG A 468 26.32 -0.45 -1.26
C ARG A 468 26.77 -0.33 0.20
N PHE A 469 25.87 -0.68 1.11
CA PHE A 469 26.17 -1.00 2.50
C PHE A 469 25.99 -2.53 2.69
N PRO A 470 27.05 -3.35 2.66
CA PRO A 470 26.93 -4.79 2.82
C PRO A 470 26.33 -5.13 4.19
N GLN A 471 25.32 -6.00 4.22
CA GLN A 471 24.57 -6.37 5.43
C GLN A 471 23.94 -5.17 6.18
N GLY A 472 23.87 -3.97 5.58
CA GLY A 472 23.37 -2.77 6.23
C GLY A 472 24.30 -2.22 7.31
N ASP A 473 25.59 -2.52 7.19
CA ASP A 473 26.69 -2.02 8.02
C ASP A 473 27.14 -0.63 7.50
N PRO A 474 27.02 0.45 8.28
CA PRO A 474 27.40 1.79 7.86
C PRO A 474 28.92 2.00 7.76
N ASP A 475 29.73 1.19 8.45
CA ASP A 475 31.20 1.30 8.43
C ASP A 475 31.81 0.62 7.19
N ARG A 476 30.98 -0.11 6.43
CA ARG A 476 31.34 -0.80 5.20
C ARG A 476 30.59 -0.18 4.04
N VAL A 477 31.18 0.85 3.45
CA VAL A 477 30.61 1.54 2.27
C VAL A 477 31.41 1.16 1.03
N GLU A 478 30.73 0.66 0.02
CA GLU A 478 31.32 0.28 -1.27
C GLU A 478 30.67 1.12 -2.37
N ASN A 479 31.48 1.74 -3.23
CA ASN A 479 31.02 2.65 -4.28
C ASN A 479 31.45 2.14 -5.65
N TYR A 480 30.51 2.07 -6.58
CA TYR A 480 30.68 1.56 -7.93
C TYR A 480 30.50 2.71 -8.93
N PRO A 481 31.58 3.36 -9.39
CA PRO A 481 31.50 4.50 -10.30
C PRO A 481 31.43 4.08 -11.77
N PHE A 482 30.67 4.82 -12.58
CA PHE A 482 30.55 4.61 -14.03
C PHE A 482 30.73 5.94 -14.77
N PRO A 483 31.30 5.95 -15.99
CA PRO A 483 31.33 7.15 -16.84
C PRO A 483 29.90 7.67 -17.03
N ALA A 484 29.64 8.93 -16.66
CA ALA A 484 28.28 9.49 -16.69
C ALA A 484 27.73 9.61 -18.13
N GLU A 485 28.63 9.64 -19.12
CA GLU A 485 28.33 9.56 -20.55
C GLU A 485 27.82 8.18 -21.01
N GLU A 486 28.14 7.10 -20.27
CA GLU A 486 27.70 5.73 -20.55
C GLU A 486 26.51 5.32 -19.67
N PHE A 487 26.53 5.73 -18.39
CA PHE A 487 25.48 5.45 -17.42
C PHE A 487 25.23 6.71 -16.57
N GLY A 488 24.21 7.48 -16.94
CA GLY A 488 23.92 8.80 -16.38
C GLY A 488 22.57 8.86 -15.67
N LYS A 489 22.54 9.64 -14.58
CA LYS A 489 21.38 9.80 -13.68
C LYS A 489 20.75 8.45 -13.23
N PRO A 490 21.48 7.60 -12.48
CA PRO A 490 20.91 6.42 -11.82
C PRO A 490 19.66 6.80 -11.00
N PHE A 491 18.51 6.22 -11.30
CA PHE A 491 17.25 6.59 -10.67
C PHE A 491 16.78 5.59 -9.61
N ASP A 492 16.57 4.31 -9.95
CA ASP A 492 16.03 3.31 -9.03
C ASP A 492 16.68 1.92 -9.19
N VAL A 493 16.52 1.06 -8.18
CA VAL A 493 17.24 -0.22 -8.04
C VAL A 493 16.29 -1.38 -7.73
N ALA A 494 16.36 -2.44 -8.53
CA ALA A 494 15.72 -3.73 -8.25
C ALA A 494 16.78 -4.84 -8.05
N ILE A 495 16.40 -5.91 -7.37
CA ILE A 495 17.21 -7.13 -7.20
C ILE A 495 16.39 -8.31 -7.73
N ASP A 496 17.00 -9.19 -8.54
CA ASP A 496 16.36 -10.39 -9.06
C ASP A 496 16.60 -11.65 -8.20
N HIS A 497 16.13 -12.83 -8.64
CA HIS A 497 16.36 -14.10 -7.94
C HIS A 497 17.80 -14.61 -8.01
N GLN A 498 18.60 -14.15 -8.97
CA GLN A 498 20.04 -14.43 -9.09
C GLN A 498 20.88 -13.52 -8.16
N ARG A 499 20.22 -12.56 -7.50
CA ARG A 499 20.81 -11.47 -6.71
C ARG A 499 21.62 -10.48 -7.54
N HIS A 500 21.33 -10.40 -8.85
CA HIS A 500 21.84 -9.32 -9.68
C HIS A 500 21.10 -8.02 -9.35
N VAL A 501 21.81 -6.90 -9.50
CA VAL A 501 21.35 -5.55 -9.19
C VAL A 501 21.04 -4.84 -10.49
N TRP A 502 19.80 -4.40 -10.64
CA TRP A 502 19.28 -3.81 -11.85
C TRP A 502 18.97 -2.34 -11.60
N VAL A 503 19.64 -1.43 -12.32
CA VAL A 503 19.58 0.01 -12.06
C VAL A 503 19.22 0.79 -13.32
N THR A 504 18.24 1.66 -13.21
CA THR A 504 17.76 2.51 -14.32
C THR A 504 18.66 3.73 -14.51
N GLY A 505 19.31 3.83 -15.68
CA GLY A 505 20.10 4.99 -16.10
C GLY A 505 19.22 5.98 -16.82
N ASN A 506 18.62 6.92 -16.08
CA ASN A 506 17.60 7.81 -16.61
C ASN A 506 18.14 8.75 -17.71
N GLY A 507 19.29 9.37 -17.47
CA GLY A 507 19.91 10.34 -18.35
C GLY A 507 20.44 9.72 -19.64
N THR A 508 20.92 8.48 -19.56
CA THR A 508 21.45 7.70 -20.69
C THR A 508 20.40 6.80 -21.37
N SER A 509 19.18 6.76 -20.85
CA SER A 509 18.08 5.92 -21.37
C SER A 509 18.45 4.44 -21.55
N ASN A 510 19.05 3.87 -20.50
CA ASN A 510 19.48 2.48 -20.46
C ASN A 510 19.26 1.84 -19.07
N VAL A 511 19.48 0.53 -18.98
CA VAL A 511 19.49 -0.21 -17.71
C VAL A 511 20.84 -0.91 -17.54
N LEU A 512 21.40 -0.82 -16.34
CA LEU A 512 22.64 -1.47 -15.93
C LEU A 512 22.30 -2.70 -15.07
N GLU A 513 23.01 -3.79 -15.32
CA GLU A 513 22.98 -5.00 -14.50
C GLU A 513 24.35 -5.21 -13.85
N LEU A 514 24.37 -5.45 -12.54
CA LEU A 514 25.55 -5.85 -11.78
C LEU A 514 25.34 -7.22 -11.14
N ASP A 515 26.41 -7.98 -10.95
CA ASP A 515 26.37 -9.17 -10.11
C ASP A 515 26.23 -8.80 -8.62
N HIS A 516 26.10 -9.80 -7.74
CA HIS A 516 26.00 -9.57 -6.30
C HIS A 516 27.30 -9.02 -5.66
N ASN A 517 28.36 -8.77 -6.42
CA ASN A 517 29.62 -8.13 -6.00
C ASN A 517 29.78 -6.71 -6.57
N GLY A 518 28.83 -6.26 -7.41
CA GLY A 518 28.85 -4.96 -8.08
C GLY A 518 29.66 -4.92 -9.38
N ILE A 519 29.97 -6.08 -9.97
CA ILE A 519 30.65 -6.19 -11.26
C ILE A 519 29.60 -6.11 -12.38
N LYS A 520 29.80 -5.23 -13.38
CA LYS A 520 28.90 -5.10 -14.54
C LYS A 520 28.75 -6.43 -15.28
N VAL A 521 27.50 -6.84 -15.50
CA VAL A 521 27.15 -8.04 -16.28
C VAL A 521 26.77 -7.61 -17.69
N GLY A 522 27.56 -8.02 -18.69
CA GLY A 522 27.27 -7.76 -20.09
C GLY A 522 27.28 -6.28 -20.48
N GLU A 523 26.43 -5.93 -21.46
CA GLU A 523 26.28 -4.55 -21.94
C GLU A 523 25.06 -3.84 -21.36
N TYR A 524 25.07 -2.50 -21.44
CA TYR A 524 23.92 -1.70 -21.02
C TYR A 524 22.70 -2.01 -21.91
N ILE A 525 21.58 -2.31 -21.27
CA ILE A 525 20.34 -2.66 -21.96
C ILE A 525 19.70 -1.36 -22.43
N SER A 526 19.61 -1.20 -23.75
CA SER A 526 19.20 0.03 -24.42
C SER A 526 18.43 -0.29 -25.70
N GLY A 527 17.74 0.71 -26.25
CA GLY A 527 17.02 0.59 -27.51
C GLY A 527 16.11 1.79 -27.78
N ASP A 528 15.56 1.89 -28.99
CA ASP A 528 14.72 3.03 -29.40
C ASP A 528 13.46 3.21 -28.54
N ASN A 529 13.00 2.14 -27.89
CA ASN A 529 11.83 2.15 -27.03
C ASN A 529 12.12 2.50 -25.55
N ILE A 530 13.36 2.38 -25.08
CA ILE A 530 13.75 2.77 -23.72
C ILE A 530 14.03 4.28 -23.74
N LYS A 531 13.29 5.06 -22.94
CA LYS A 531 13.36 6.53 -22.90
C LYS A 531 13.10 7.05 -21.49
N ARG A 532 14.18 7.47 -20.83
CA ARG A 532 14.17 7.96 -19.44
C ARG A 532 13.51 6.95 -18.49
N PRO A 533 14.13 5.77 -18.30
CA PRO A 533 13.62 4.79 -17.36
C PRO A 533 13.64 5.37 -15.94
N MET A 534 12.58 5.10 -15.19
CA MET A 534 12.30 5.63 -13.86
C MET A 534 12.37 4.49 -12.82
N GLY A 535 11.29 4.25 -12.07
CA GLY A 535 11.21 3.15 -11.11
C GLY A 535 11.28 1.78 -11.77
N ILE A 536 11.85 0.81 -11.05
CA ILE A 536 12.05 -0.58 -11.50
C ILE A 536 11.66 -1.58 -10.40
N ALA A 537 11.03 -2.69 -10.77
CA ALA A 537 10.62 -3.74 -9.85
C ALA A 537 10.83 -5.14 -10.47
N ALA A 538 11.10 -6.13 -9.62
CA ALA A 538 11.28 -7.53 -10.02
C ALA A 538 10.04 -8.37 -9.69
N ASP A 539 9.54 -9.15 -10.65
CA ASP A 539 8.48 -10.14 -10.43
C ASP A 539 9.02 -11.45 -9.82
N SER A 540 8.13 -12.36 -9.40
CA SER A 540 8.52 -13.59 -8.69
C SER A 540 9.10 -14.70 -9.58
N GLU A 541 9.26 -14.44 -10.88
CA GLU A 541 10.06 -15.26 -11.80
C GLU A 541 11.44 -14.60 -12.09
N GLY A 542 11.65 -13.36 -11.64
CA GLY A 542 12.91 -12.63 -11.77
C GLY A 542 13.00 -11.77 -13.03
N ASN A 543 11.87 -11.50 -13.70
CA ASN A 543 11.85 -10.52 -14.79
C ASN A 543 11.74 -9.11 -14.21
N LEU A 544 12.30 -8.14 -14.93
CA LEU A 544 12.37 -6.75 -14.49
C LEU A 544 11.35 -5.91 -15.25
N TRP A 545 10.55 -5.16 -14.51
CA TRP A 545 9.55 -4.23 -15.02
C TRP A 545 9.96 -2.82 -14.64
N PHE A 546 10.08 -1.92 -15.63
CA PHE A 546 10.36 -0.51 -15.37
C PHE A 546 9.45 0.42 -16.18
N SER A 547 9.32 1.64 -15.68
CA SER A 547 8.54 2.69 -16.32
C SER A 547 9.43 3.59 -17.18
N ASP A 548 9.07 3.81 -18.44
CA ASP A 548 9.70 4.78 -19.33
C ASP A 548 8.87 6.07 -19.28
N ALA A 549 9.36 7.12 -18.61
CA ALA A 549 8.61 8.37 -18.48
C ALA A 549 8.48 9.12 -19.82
N GLY A 550 9.54 9.06 -20.65
CA GLY A 550 9.70 9.89 -21.83
C GLY A 550 10.03 11.35 -21.53
N LEU A 551 9.24 12.02 -20.69
CA LEU A 551 9.40 13.39 -20.19
C LEU A 551 8.68 13.53 -18.82
N PRO A 552 8.89 14.63 -18.07
CA PRO A 552 10.01 15.56 -18.14
C PRO A 552 11.32 14.88 -17.66
N ASN A 553 12.38 15.65 -17.42
CA ASN A 553 13.50 15.13 -16.63
C ASN A 553 13.03 14.93 -15.17
N PRO A 554 13.48 13.88 -14.46
CA PRO A 554 13.40 13.86 -13.01
C PRO A 554 14.23 15.02 -12.43
N PRO A 555 13.97 15.43 -11.17
CA PRO A 555 14.62 16.59 -10.53
C PRO A 555 16.10 16.39 -10.18
N CYS A 556 16.81 15.51 -10.89
CA CYS A 556 18.26 15.37 -10.82
C CYS A 556 18.92 16.44 -11.74
N PRO A 557 19.95 17.16 -11.26
CA PRO A 557 20.66 18.19 -12.01
C PRO A 557 21.09 17.77 -13.41
N ALA A 558 21.17 18.76 -14.30
CA ALA A 558 21.60 18.54 -15.68
C ALA A 558 23.09 18.21 -15.75
N ILE A 559 23.43 17.13 -16.47
CA ILE A 559 24.81 16.73 -16.75
C ILE A 559 25.27 17.30 -18.11
N LEU A 560 24.33 17.65 -18.99
CA LEU A 560 24.59 18.11 -20.35
C LEU A 560 23.78 19.37 -20.67
N SER A 561 24.35 20.29 -21.45
CA SER A 561 23.73 21.56 -21.85
C SER A 561 22.47 21.42 -22.71
N GLU A 562 22.15 20.22 -23.18
CA GLU A 562 20.94 19.92 -23.97
C GLU A 562 19.71 19.59 -23.10
N ASP A 563 19.87 19.42 -21.77
CA ASP A 563 18.76 19.17 -20.83
C ASP A 563 17.70 20.31 -20.77
N HIS A 564 17.91 21.42 -21.48
CA HIS A 564 17.03 22.58 -21.55
C HIS A 564 16.06 22.61 -22.76
N VAL A 565 16.12 21.64 -23.67
CA VAL A 565 15.12 21.56 -24.76
C VAL A 565 13.83 20.92 -24.25
N ILE A 566 13.00 21.73 -23.58
CA ILE A 566 11.56 21.55 -23.70
C ILE A 566 11.24 21.75 -25.18
N GLY A 567 10.88 20.68 -25.87
CA GLY A 567 10.33 20.77 -27.22
C GLY A 567 9.14 21.72 -27.19
N SER A 568 9.27 22.86 -27.87
CA SER A 568 8.20 23.84 -28.03
C SER A 568 7.18 23.42 -29.11
N ASP A 569 7.37 22.25 -29.71
CA ASP A 569 6.27 21.53 -30.36
C ASP A 569 5.42 20.81 -29.31
N GLY A 570 4.10 20.87 -29.48
CA GLY A 570 3.15 20.15 -28.65
C GLY A 570 3.01 18.67 -29.05
N SER A 571 4.09 17.96 -29.37
CA SER A 571 4.00 16.54 -29.74
C SER A 571 3.63 15.69 -28.52
N LYS A 572 2.46 15.06 -28.63
CA LYS A 572 1.80 14.30 -27.56
C LYS A 572 2.33 12.86 -27.53
N ASN A 573 2.61 12.35 -26.34
CA ASN A 573 2.63 10.92 -25.97
C ASN A 573 3.63 9.96 -26.69
N SER A 574 4.66 10.40 -27.42
CA SER A 574 5.49 9.47 -28.21
C SER A 574 6.43 8.54 -27.41
N ALA A 575 6.70 8.82 -26.13
CA ALA A 575 7.77 8.16 -25.37
C ALA A 575 7.35 7.42 -24.08
N ALA A 576 6.15 7.63 -23.55
CA ALA A 576 5.71 7.02 -22.28
C ALA A 576 5.40 5.53 -22.44
N ALA A 577 5.95 4.67 -21.57
CA ALA A 577 5.83 3.22 -21.71
C ALA A 577 6.02 2.46 -20.38
N VAL A 578 5.78 1.16 -20.42
CA VAL A 578 6.29 0.19 -19.43
C VAL A 578 7.11 -0.83 -20.19
N THR A 579 8.33 -1.13 -19.74
CA THR A 579 9.22 -2.09 -20.39
C THR A 579 9.50 -3.26 -19.46
N LEU A 580 9.48 -4.46 -20.04
CA LEU A 580 9.80 -5.74 -19.44
C LEU A 580 11.14 -6.23 -19.99
N ILE A 581 12.03 -6.68 -19.10
CA ILE A 581 13.22 -7.47 -19.42
C ILE A 581 12.98 -8.89 -18.89
N ARG A 582 12.85 -9.88 -19.79
CA ARG A 582 12.83 -11.31 -19.42
C ARG A 582 14.22 -11.91 -19.54
N HIS A 583 14.55 -12.79 -18.60
CA HIS A 583 15.82 -13.52 -18.56
C HIS A 583 15.66 -14.93 -19.14
N LEU A 584 16.10 -15.15 -20.38
CA LEU A 584 15.93 -16.39 -21.14
C LEU A 584 17.29 -17.10 -21.29
N GLY A 585 17.73 -17.74 -20.21
CA GLY A 585 19.07 -18.33 -20.13
C GLY A 585 20.13 -17.24 -20.15
N GLU A 586 21.07 -17.28 -21.10
CA GLU A 586 22.08 -16.22 -21.28
C GLU A 586 21.54 -14.99 -22.05
N THR A 587 20.33 -15.08 -22.62
CA THR A 587 19.75 -14.01 -23.45
C THR A 587 18.72 -13.19 -22.68
N ARG A 588 18.56 -11.92 -23.06
CA ARG A 588 17.58 -10.97 -22.49
C ARG A 588 16.59 -10.58 -23.58
N GLU A 589 15.30 -10.82 -23.34
CA GLU A 589 14.22 -10.32 -24.20
C GLU A 589 13.72 -8.99 -23.61
N VAL A 590 13.61 -7.96 -24.44
CA VAL A 590 13.13 -6.63 -24.03
C VAL A 590 11.82 -6.33 -24.78
N THR A 591 10.74 -6.13 -24.03
CA THR A 591 9.40 -5.86 -24.57
C THR A 591 8.85 -4.56 -23.98
N THR A 592 8.43 -3.61 -24.82
CA THR A 592 7.89 -2.31 -24.38
C THR A 592 6.41 -2.20 -24.71
N PHE A 593 5.59 -1.90 -23.70
CA PHE A 593 4.14 -1.76 -23.76
C PHE A 593 3.73 -0.28 -23.76
N GLY A 594 2.66 0.06 -24.49
CA GLY A 594 2.07 1.41 -24.50
C GLY A 594 2.48 2.33 -25.65
N LYS A 595 3.32 1.88 -26.59
CA LYS A 595 3.82 2.69 -27.73
C LYS A 595 3.19 2.40 -29.10
N THR A 596 2.43 1.32 -29.23
CA THR A 596 1.83 0.85 -30.49
C THR A 596 0.32 0.66 -30.36
N ALA A 597 -0.34 0.09 -31.39
CA ALA A 597 -1.80 -0.01 -31.49
C ALA A 597 -2.49 -0.76 -30.34
N ASP A 598 -1.69 -1.46 -29.52
CA ASP A 598 -2.07 -2.37 -28.44
C ASP A 598 -2.49 -1.62 -27.15
N MET A 599 -2.25 -0.30 -27.06
CA MET A 599 -2.97 0.59 -26.14
C MET A 599 -3.58 1.77 -26.91
N PRO A 600 -4.91 1.87 -27.03
CA PRO A 600 -5.55 3.06 -27.55
C PRO A 600 -5.23 4.27 -26.69
N ARG A 601 -4.64 5.30 -27.33
CA ARG A 601 -4.40 6.67 -26.86
C ARG A 601 -5.42 7.05 -25.77
N ASP A 602 -5.06 7.00 -24.49
CA ASP A 602 -4.57 8.17 -23.76
C ASP A 602 -3.93 7.83 -22.39
N GLY A 603 -3.76 6.54 -22.08
CA GLY A 603 -3.52 6.00 -20.74
C GLY A 603 -2.24 6.43 -20.05
N LEU A 604 -1.10 5.85 -20.45
CA LEU A 604 0.22 6.14 -19.85
C LEU A 604 0.68 7.56 -20.20
N ARG A 605 1.02 8.34 -19.17
CA ARG A 605 1.51 9.72 -19.25
C ARG A 605 2.49 9.99 -18.12
N TRP A 606 3.77 9.95 -18.47
CA TRP A 606 4.91 10.13 -17.54
C TRP A 606 4.87 9.13 -16.37
N PRO A 607 4.81 7.81 -16.63
CA PRO A 607 4.87 6.82 -15.55
C PRO A 607 6.18 6.94 -14.76
N TRP A 608 6.11 6.77 -13.43
CA TRP A 608 7.21 7.13 -12.52
C TRP A 608 7.64 5.99 -11.62
N GLY A 609 6.80 5.60 -10.66
CA GLY A 609 7.03 4.45 -9.79
C GLY A 609 6.30 3.23 -10.32
N ILE A 610 6.87 2.06 -10.07
CA ILE A 610 6.32 0.77 -10.47
C ILE A 610 6.44 -0.21 -9.30
N ALA A 611 5.49 -1.13 -9.20
CA ALA A 611 5.51 -2.23 -8.25
C ALA A 611 4.88 -3.47 -8.88
N VAL A 612 5.21 -4.64 -8.34
CA VAL A 612 4.62 -5.92 -8.72
C VAL A 612 3.86 -6.47 -7.51
N ASP A 613 2.68 -7.03 -7.73
CA ASP A 613 1.86 -7.62 -6.67
C ASP A 613 2.09 -9.13 -6.48
N GLY A 614 1.43 -9.73 -5.49
CA GLY A 614 1.59 -11.16 -5.19
C GLY A 614 1.19 -12.12 -6.32
N ASN A 615 0.55 -11.65 -7.40
CA ASN A 615 0.16 -12.44 -8.57
C ASN A 615 1.05 -12.17 -9.78
N ASP A 616 2.17 -11.46 -9.60
CA ASP A 616 3.04 -10.89 -10.63
C ASP A 616 2.39 -9.80 -11.51
N ASN A 617 1.22 -9.26 -11.13
CA ASN A 617 0.60 -8.18 -11.89
C ASN A 617 1.28 -6.84 -11.58
N VAL A 618 1.33 -5.97 -12.58
CA VAL A 618 2.18 -4.78 -12.60
C VAL A 618 1.36 -3.52 -12.32
N TRP A 619 1.82 -2.73 -11.36
CA TRP A 619 1.17 -1.52 -10.85
C TRP A 619 2.03 -0.30 -11.13
N VAL A 620 1.47 0.73 -11.76
CA VAL A 620 2.24 1.92 -12.20
C VAL A 620 1.63 3.21 -11.68
N ALA A 621 2.45 4.03 -11.02
CA ALA A 621 2.14 5.41 -10.70
C ALA A 621 2.21 6.26 -11.97
N ASN A 622 1.04 6.65 -12.49
CA ASN A 622 0.93 7.30 -13.79
C ASN A 622 0.80 8.82 -13.60
N PHE A 623 1.94 9.47 -13.37
CA PHE A 623 2.09 10.81 -12.79
C PHE A 623 1.21 11.89 -13.44
N ALA A 624 1.35 12.09 -14.75
CA ALA A 624 0.56 13.08 -15.49
C ALA A 624 -0.80 12.53 -15.95
N GLY A 625 -0.97 11.20 -15.93
CA GLY A 625 -2.24 10.52 -16.16
C GLY A 625 -3.22 10.63 -14.99
N LYS A 626 -2.74 11.06 -13.81
CA LYS A 626 -3.48 11.20 -12.53
C LYS A 626 -4.31 9.96 -12.19
N ARG A 627 -3.69 8.79 -12.40
CA ARG A 627 -4.31 7.47 -12.29
C ARG A 627 -3.29 6.46 -11.81
N ILE A 628 -3.74 5.26 -11.47
CA ILE A 628 -2.86 4.09 -11.35
C ILE A 628 -3.16 3.12 -12.49
N MET A 629 -2.12 2.52 -13.06
CA MET A 629 -2.28 1.41 -14.01
C MET A 629 -2.24 0.08 -13.27
N HIS A 630 -3.01 -0.88 -13.76
CA HIS A 630 -2.95 -2.28 -13.39
C HIS A 630 -2.83 -3.07 -14.70
N LEU A 631 -1.68 -3.68 -14.93
CA LEU A 631 -1.33 -4.39 -16.15
C LEU A 631 -1.11 -5.87 -15.85
N CYS A 632 -1.41 -6.73 -16.82
CA CYS A 632 -1.15 -8.15 -16.71
C CYS A 632 0.35 -8.44 -16.56
N GLY A 633 0.69 -9.28 -15.59
CA GLY A 633 2.04 -9.81 -15.40
C GLY A 633 2.46 -10.81 -16.48
N VAL A 634 3.64 -11.41 -16.31
CA VAL A 634 4.09 -12.55 -17.14
C VAL A 634 3.26 -13.82 -16.92
N LYS A 635 2.55 -13.91 -15.78
CA LYS A 635 1.68 -15.03 -15.42
C LYS A 635 0.24 -14.76 -15.87
N GLU A 636 -0.03 -14.87 -17.17
CA GLU A 636 -1.34 -14.58 -17.78
C GLU A 636 -2.51 -15.37 -17.15
N GLN A 637 -2.25 -16.54 -16.54
CA GLN A 637 -3.25 -17.28 -15.76
C GLN A 637 -3.81 -16.52 -14.53
N ASN A 638 -3.12 -15.47 -14.08
CA ASN A 638 -3.56 -14.58 -13.00
C ASN A 638 -4.26 -13.30 -13.52
N CYS A 639 -4.42 -13.16 -14.84
CA CYS A 639 -5.06 -12.03 -15.50
C CYS A 639 -6.52 -12.35 -15.87
N PRO A 640 -7.37 -11.34 -16.16
CA PRO A 640 -8.72 -11.57 -16.68
C PRO A 640 -8.68 -12.38 -17.99
N PRO A 641 -9.68 -13.24 -18.27
CA PRO A 641 -9.70 -14.04 -19.49
C PRO A 641 -9.58 -13.21 -20.76
N GLY A 642 -8.56 -13.50 -21.58
CA GLY A 642 -8.27 -12.78 -22.83
C GLY A 642 -7.49 -11.47 -22.67
N VAL A 643 -6.89 -11.24 -21.50
CA VAL A 643 -5.92 -10.14 -21.26
C VAL A 643 -4.52 -10.74 -21.17
N HIS A 644 -3.60 -10.21 -21.98
CA HIS A 644 -2.23 -10.70 -22.15
C HIS A 644 -1.19 -9.80 -21.46
N THR A 645 0.04 -10.31 -21.32
CA THR A 645 1.16 -9.63 -20.64
C THR A 645 1.28 -8.16 -21.08
N GLY A 646 1.27 -7.24 -20.10
CA GLY A 646 1.37 -5.79 -20.34
C GLY A 646 0.05 -5.07 -20.69
N GLU A 647 -1.03 -5.79 -20.98
CA GLU A 647 -2.35 -5.19 -21.25
C GLU A 647 -3.07 -4.75 -19.96
N PRO A 648 -3.90 -3.69 -19.99
CA PRO A 648 -4.52 -3.12 -18.80
C PRO A 648 -5.81 -3.82 -18.40
N PHE A 649 -6.03 -4.03 -17.09
CA PHE A 649 -7.25 -4.65 -16.54
C PHE A 649 -8.50 -3.74 -16.57
N SER A 650 -8.41 -2.57 -17.20
CA SER A 650 -9.48 -1.55 -17.20
C SER A 650 -9.65 -0.94 -18.59
N LEU A 651 -10.90 -0.83 -19.03
CA LEU A 651 -11.28 -0.39 -20.38
C LEU A 651 -10.73 1.00 -20.74
N ASP A 652 -10.68 1.92 -19.76
CA ASP A 652 -10.25 3.31 -19.95
C ASP A 652 -8.75 3.54 -19.68
N THR A 653 -7.92 2.49 -19.70
CA THR A 653 -6.46 2.55 -19.48
C THR A 653 -6.07 3.19 -18.13
N GLY A 654 -6.53 2.57 -17.03
CA GLY A 654 -6.15 2.87 -15.65
C GLY A 654 -7.34 3.22 -14.73
N TYR A 655 -7.14 3.06 -13.41
CA TYR A 655 -8.12 3.45 -12.39
C TYR A 655 -7.93 4.92 -12.03
N ILE A 656 -8.99 5.72 -12.20
CA ILE A 656 -8.97 7.17 -11.98
C ILE A 656 -9.78 7.47 -10.72
N SER A 657 -9.29 8.38 -9.87
CA SER A 657 -10.01 8.85 -8.69
C SER A 657 -9.66 10.30 -8.41
N ASP A 658 -10.62 11.09 -7.94
CA ASP A 658 -10.42 12.45 -7.43
C ASP A 658 -9.65 12.49 -6.09
N ALA A 659 -9.36 11.33 -5.50
CA ALA A 659 -8.36 11.17 -4.44
C ALA A 659 -6.93 11.38 -4.96
N LEU A 660 -6.64 11.06 -6.24
CA LEU A 660 -5.30 11.18 -6.82
C LEU A 660 -4.97 12.62 -7.22
N LYS A 661 -3.68 12.94 -7.12
CA LYS A 661 -3.05 14.15 -7.66
C LYS A 661 -2.00 13.72 -8.69
N ARG A 662 -0.75 14.19 -8.58
CA ARG A 662 0.39 13.65 -9.33
C ARG A 662 1.12 12.61 -8.48
N VAL A 663 1.05 11.35 -8.92
CA VAL A 663 1.57 10.19 -8.17
C VAL A 663 2.99 9.83 -8.60
N THR A 664 3.92 9.71 -7.66
CA THR A 664 5.30 9.23 -7.94
C THR A 664 5.49 7.78 -7.51
N GLY A 665 5.29 7.45 -6.24
CA GLY A 665 5.44 6.10 -5.69
C GLY A 665 4.13 5.32 -5.66
N ILE A 666 4.23 4.01 -5.86
CA ILE A 666 3.15 3.03 -5.74
C ILE A 666 3.71 1.74 -5.13
N GLN A 667 3.02 1.15 -4.15
CA GLN A 667 3.44 -0.09 -3.48
C GLN A 667 2.24 -0.90 -3.00
N ILE A 668 2.40 -2.21 -2.83
CA ILE A 668 1.34 -3.13 -2.41
C ILE A 668 1.63 -3.64 -0.98
N ASP A 669 0.63 -3.61 -0.11
CA ASP A 669 0.76 -4.06 1.27
C ASP A 669 0.42 -5.55 1.49
N THR A 670 0.68 -6.04 2.70
CA THR A 670 0.31 -7.41 3.11
C THR A 670 -1.19 -7.67 3.12
N SER A 671 -2.05 -6.66 3.02
CA SER A 671 -3.51 -6.83 2.96
C SER A 671 -4.04 -6.94 1.53
N GLY A 672 -3.21 -6.63 0.52
CA GLY A 672 -3.63 -6.44 -0.86
C GLY A 672 -4.15 -5.04 -1.18
N ASN A 673 -3.86 -4.04 -0.34
CA ASN A 673 -4.15 -2.64 -0.69
C ASN A 673 -3.04 -2.08 -1.58
N VAL A 674 -3.41 -1.25 -2.56
CA VAL A 674 -2.44 -0.47 -3.35
C VAL A 674 -2.30 0.90 -2.73
N TRP A 675 -1.11 1.25 -2.27
CA TRP A 675 -0.79 2.55 -1.68
C TRP A 675 -0.07 3.41 -2.72
N ALA A 676 -0.52 4.65 -2.90
CA ALA A 676 -0.02 5.60 -3.87
C ALA A 676 0.21 6.96 -3.21
N VAL A 677 1.31 7.65 -3.52
CA VAL A 677 1.67 8.92 -2.87
C VAL A 677 1.42 10.12 -3.78
N ASN A 678 0.62 11.10 -3.33
CA ASN A 678 0.41 12.36 -4.05
C ASN A 678 1.62 13.28 -3.81
N ASN A 679 2.71 13.10 -4.56
CA ASN A 679 3.95 13.86 -4.33
C ASN A 679 3.82 15.35 -4.68
N TYR A 680 2.96 15.69 -5.63
CA TYR A 680 2.77 17.08 -6.03
C TYR A 680 1.29 17.44 -6.19
N GLU A 681 0.94 18.65 -5.79
CA GLU A 681 -0.39 19.20 -6.00
C GLU A 681 -0.75 19.42 -7.48
N GLU A 682 -2.00 19.74 -7.74
CA GLU A 682 -2.44 20.19 -9.05
C GLU A 682 -2.26 21.70 -9.19
N ILE A 683 -1.54 22.15 -10.22
CA ILE A 683 -1.39 23.58 -10.50
C ILE A 683 -2.70 24.10 -11.09
N GLY A 684 -3.53 24.69 -10.23
CA GLY A 684 -4.76 25.38 -10.58
C GLY A 684 -5.15 26.36 -9.47
N LEU A 685 -5.28 27.65 -9.82
CA LEU A 685 -5.52 28.79 -8.92
C LEU A 685 -4.39 29.15 -7.94
N LEU A 686 -3.16 28.64 -8.14
CA LEU A 686 -1.98 29.26 -7.54
C LEU A 686 -1.59 30.53 -8.32
N PRO A 687 -1.19 31.64 -7.66
CA PRO A 687 -0.76 32.86 -8.36
C PRO A 687 0.47 32.65 -9.25
N PRO A 688 0.71 33.49 -10.27
CA PRO A 688 1.96 33.51 -10.99
C PRO A 688 3.14 33.69 -10.03
N GLY A 689 4.08 32.75 -10.02
CA GLY A 689 5.23 32.71 -9.08
C GLY A 689 5.29 31.45 -8.21
N GLN A 690 4.19 30.71 -8.03
CA GLN A 690 4.21 29.47 -7.23
C GLN A 690 4.60 28.23 -8.05
N GLU A 691 5.86 27.83 -7.93
CA GLU A 691 6.37 26.59 -8.52
C GLU A 691 6.28 25.41 -7.54
N ASN A 692 5.09 24.80 -7.52
CA ASN A 692 4.85 23.38 -7.17
C ASN A 692 5.01 22.94 -5.69
N PRO A 693 3.99 23.17 -4.83
CA PRO A 693 3.99 22.66 -3.45
C PRO A 693 3.69 21.15 -3.40
N GLY A 694 4.48 20.41 -2.63
CA GLY A 694 4.36 18.96 -2.52
C GLY A 694 3.06 18.52 -1.87
N GLY A 695 2.35 17.57 -2.49
CA GLY A 695 1.01 17.14 -2.10
C GLY A 695 0.94 16.54 -0.69
N HIS A 696 -0.27 16.56 -0.12
CA HIS A 696 -0.46 16.42 1.34
C HIS A 696 -1.08 15.10 1.79
N GLU A 697 -1.38 14.17 0.87
CA GLU A 697 -2.00 12.88 1.21
C GLU A 697 -1.33 11.67 0.56
N ILE A 698 -1.58 10.53 1.19
CA ILE A 698 -1.41 9.19 0.62
C ILE A 698 -2.79 8.66 0.25
N VAL A 699 -2.90 7.98 -0.88
CA VAL A 699 -4.13 7.37 -1.37
C VAL A 699 -4.00 5.85 -1.32
N VAL A 700 -4.96 5.18 -0.69
CA VAL A 700 -4.97 3.73 -0.56
C VAL A 700 -6.20 3.13 -1.22
N PHE A 701 -5.99 2.28 -2.21
CA PHE A 701 -7.03 1.52 -2.90
C PHE A 701 -7.26 0.21 -2.17
N ILE A 702 -8.44 0.04 -1.58
CA ILE A 702 -8.70 -1.03 -0.62
C ILE A 702 -8.87 -2.40 -1.32
N GLY A 703 -8.05 -3.38 -0.93
CA GLY A 703 -8.11 -4.79 -1.34
C GLY A 703 -7.90 -5.06 -2.84
N LEU A 704 -7.36 -4.09 -3.57
CA LEU A 704 -7.36 -4.06 -5.04
C LEU A 704 -6.31 -4.97 -5.72
N ALA A 705 -5.18 -5.25 -5.06
CA ALA A 705 -4.04 -6.01 -5.60
C ALA A 705 -3.81 -7.32 -4.84
N ALA A 706 -3.08 -8.27 -5.42
CA ALA A 706 -2.71 -9.50 -4.73
C ALA A 706 -1.71 -9.20 -3.58
N PRO A 707 -1.87 -9.75 -2.36
CA PRO A 707 -1.05 -9.37 -1.20
C PRO A 707 0.44 -9.67 -1.39
N VAL A 708 1.30 -8.76 -0.94
CA VAL A 708 2.76 -8.91 -0.98
C VAL A 708 3.32 -9.18 0.41
N LYS A 709 4.31 -10.08 0.51
CA LYS A 709 5.07 -10.34 1.73
C LYS A 709 6.01 -9.17 2.02
N THR A 710 5.89 -8.57 3.21
CA THR A 710 6.70 -7.42 3.62
C THR A 710 7.64 -7.76 4.79
N PRO A 711 8.82 -7.10 4.92
CA PRO A 711 9.39 -6.14 3.97
C PRO A 711 9.76 -6.77 2.62
N LEU A 712 9.78 -5.94 1.57
CA LEU A 712 10.24 -6.33 0.24
C LEU A 712 11.77 -6.42 0.26
N LEU A 713 12.31 -7.60 -0.05
CA LEU A 713 13.75 -7.91 0.01
C LEU A 713 14.19 -8.51 -1.33
N GLY A 714 14.27 -7.67 -2.36
CA GLY A 714 14.42 -8.11 -3.75
C GLY A 714 13.07 -8.49 -4.39
N PRO A 715 12.97 -9.63 -5.10
CA PRO A 715 11.75 -9.98 -5.85
C PRO A 715 10.50 -10.11 -4.98
N VAL A 716 9.35 -9.82 -5.58
CA VAL A 716 8.04 -9.98 -4.94
C VAL A 716 7.79 -11.43 -4.50
N GLN A 717 7.10 -11.61 -3.37
CA GLN A 717 6.71 -12.91 -2.84
C GLN A 717 5.30 -12.83 -2.25
N GLN A 718 4.51 -13.89 -2.38
CA GLN A 718 3.26 -14.03 -1.64
C GLN A 718 3.53 -14.24 -0.12
N PRO A 719 2.69 -13.69 0.78
CA PRO A 719 2.74 -13.95 2.23
C PRO A 719 2.62 -15.44 2.58
#